data_AF-A0A6J3KB91-F1
#
_entry.id   AF-A0A6J3KB91-F1
#
_cell.length_a   1.000
_cell.length_b   1.000
_cell.length_c   1.000
_cell.angle_alpha   90.00
_cell.angle_beta   90.00
_cell.angle_gamma   90.00
#
_symmetry.space_group_name_H-M   'P 1'
#
loop_
_entity.id
_entity.type
_entity.pdbx_description
1 polymer ?
#
loop_
_entity_poly.entity_id
_entity_poly.type
_entity_poly.pdbx_seq_one_letter_code
_entity_poly.pdbx_strand_id
1 'polypeptide(L)'
;MANVSVDKETFFRRMKRLYTAWKDGEVGTDDSFSKMDCLVSAVGTDEDIVYSKSTALQTWFLSYELTDTIMILAEECICFLASKKKIEFVRKLENQKKEDTGVPSVKLLVRDRNDEDKANFAKLIEIIKQSKKGKTLGVFSKENYPGAFMDAWRAALKPESFDTIDVSAAAAYVMCPKEDAEIHTIKKACLVSVDVFTKYLKDQIMEIIDSDKKVKHSKLAEGVDAAITNKKYVTSVDVTQVDMCYPAIIQSGGNYSLKFSVVSDKNTLHFGVIVCSLGARYKSYCSNIVRTLLVNPTKTIEDNYNFLLQLEEEILKKLVAGVKISEVYETGVKYVKDEKPEMIDHLTKHFGFAMGIEFRESSLLIGPKTHAVLKKGMVFNVNVGLANLTNSEATDKEGKIYALFIGDTVMINEAQPATNLTPSKKKVKNIGIFVKDEEEEEEEGSGKENEPKPEILGRGKRTAVIESKLRTEHSSEEKRKQHQKELAQQLNEVAKARLAQQSGGKEQEKIRKSTISYKSLSHMPREPEVKELKLYVDKKYETVILPIFGIPVPFHISTIKNISQSVEGDYTYLRINFFHPGATMGRNEGGSYPQPDATFVKEVTYRSTNTKEPGEISAPSSNLNTAFRLIKEVQKKFKNREAEEREKEDLVKQDTLILSQNKGNPKLKDLYIRPNIVSKRMTGGLEAHVNGFRYTSVRGDKVDILYNNIKNAFFQPCDGEMIILLHFHLKHAIMFGKKKHVDVQFYTEVGEITTDLGKHQHMHDRDDLAAEQSERELRHKLKTAFKSFCEKVESMTKQEIEFDTPFRDLGFPGAPFRSTVLLQPTSGCLVNLTEWPPFVITLEDVELVHFERVQFHLKNFDMIFVFKDYHRKVAMLNAIPMNMLDHVKEWLNSCDIRYTEGVQSLNWTKIMKTITDDPVGFFDSGGWSFLDPESDAENDEVEDEEEEEDDAYEPSDFDTEEESDDDSEYSEASEDSDSEEEELGSSEESGKDWSDLEREAAEEDKERGEDRFHDDYNSSKKKKGSRKHSPSPSKDRHNSKHKSSSSSKSKSSSSSKDKKSSSSDKHSPKKSDKHDKHKSSNHSSSSSKKRTREDSAERNDRGSKKSKK
;
A
#
# COMPACT_ATOMS: atom_id res chain seq x y z
N MET A 1 16.01 -12.10 -42.31
CA MET A 1 15.42 -13.24 -41.57
C MET A 1 16.54 -13.91 -40.80
N ALA A 2 16.35 -14.29 -39.54
CA ALA A 2 17.31 -15.12 -38.83
C ALA A 2 17.28 -16.55 -39.38
N ASN A 3 18.40 -17.28 -39.29
CA ASN A 3 18.44 -18.70 -39.68
C ASN A 3 17.69 -19.55 -38.65
N VAL A 4 16.44 -19.90 -38.95
CA VAL A 4 15.61 -20.81 -38.14
C VAL A 4 16.32 -22.15 -38.01
N SER A 5 16.50 -22.65 -36.80
CA SER A 5 17.25 -23.89 -36.54
C SER A 5 16.68 -24.71 -35.39
N VAL A 6 16.59 -26.03 -35.61
CA VAL A 6 16.24 -27.01 -34.56
C VAL A 6 17.28 -26.99 -33.44
N ASP A 7 16.79 -27.00 -32.19
CA ASP A 7 17.58 -27.35 -31.01
C ASP A 7 17.76 -28.88 -30.96
N LYS A 8 19.00 -29.35 -31.18
CA LYS A 8 19.31 -30.78 -31.16
C LYS A 8 19.15 -31.40 -29.78
N GLU A 9 19.57 -30.69 -28.73
CA GLU A 9 19.65 -31.24 -27.37
C GLU A 9 18.24 -31.45 -26.83
N THR A 10 17.35 -30.48 -27.05
CA THR A 10 15.93 -30.60 -26.73
C THR A 10 15.23 -31.68 -27.56
N PHE A 11 15.51 -31.78 -28.87
CA PHE A 11 15.00 -32.88 -29.70
C PHE A 11 15.39 -34.25 -29.13
N PHE A 12 16.68 -34.52 -28.95
CA PHE A 12 17.16 -35.84 -28.52
C PHE A 12 16.76 -36.17 -27.08
N ARG A 13 16.73 -35.19 -26.16
CA ARG A 13 16.27 -35.36 -24.77
C ARG A 13 14.79 -35.77 -24.72
N ARG A 14 13.92 -35.07 -25.45
CA ARG A 14 12.47 -35.35 -25.50
C ARG A 14 12.17 -36.64 -26.26
N MET A 15 12.88 -36.90 -27.36
CA MET A 15 12.77 -38.15 -28.11
C MET A 15 13.19 -39.37 -27.25
N LYS A 16 14.29 -39.26 -26.49
CA LYS A 16 14.72 -40.30 -25.54
C LYS A 16 13.67 -40.58 -24.48
N ARG A 17 13.06 -39.53 -23.92
CA ARG A 17 11.95 -39.64 -22.96
C ARG A 17 10.74 -40.38 -23.53
N LEU A 18 10.38 -40.18 -24.80
CA LEU A 18 9.33 -40.96 -25.47
C LEU A 18 9.74 -42.42 -25.71
N TYR A 19 10.96 -42.66 -26.22
CA TYR A 19 11.47 -44.02 -26.47
C TYR A 19 11.70 -44.85 -25.19
N THR A 20 12.01 -44.21 -24.06
CA THR A 20 12.02 -44.87 -22.75
C THR A 20 10.61 -45.30 -22.35
N ALA A 21 9.63 -44.39 -22.34
CA ALA A 21 8.23 -44.73 -22.05
C ALA A 21 7.67 -45.83 -22.97
N TRP A 22 8.09 -45.87 -24.24
CA TRP A 22 7.69 -46.92 -25.18
C TRP A 22 8.33 -48.30 -24.89
N LYS A 23 9.51 -48.34 -24.27
CA LYS A 23 10.15 -49.57 -23.81
C LYS A 23 9.60 -50.06 -22.47
N ASP A 24 9.30 -49.13 -21.57
CA ASP A 24 8.72 -49.42 -20.26
C ASP A 24 7.28 -49.95 -20.39
N GLY A 25 6.59 -49.60 -21.49
CA GLY A 25 5.35 -50.23 -21.97
C GLY A 25 4.07 -49.70 -21.31
N GLU A 26 4.09 -49.49 -20.00
CA GLU A 26 3.00 -48.87 -19.24
C GLU A 26 3.28 -47.38 -18.97
N VAL A 27 2.33 -46.53 -19.33
CA VAL A 27 2.46 -45.07 -19.31
C VAL A 27 1.38 -44.47 -18.41
N GLY A 28 1.58 -44.62 -17.10
CA GLY A 28 0.65 -44.18 -16.07
C GLY A 28 -0.44 -45.22 -15.82
N THR A 29 -1.51 -45.18 -16.60
CA THR A 29 -2.60 -46.17 -16.57
C THR A 29 -3.00 -46.60 -17.99
N ASP A 30 -2.11 -46.41 -18.95
CA ASP A 30 -2.31 -46.68 -20.39
C ASP A 30 -1.21 -47.64 -20.86
N ASP A 31 -1.61 -48.76 -21.46
CA ASP A 31 -0.73 -49.82 -21.94
C ASP A 31 -0.56 -49.82 -23.48
N SER A 32 -1.12 -48.82 -24.18
CA SER A 32 -1.14 -48.74 -25.65
C SER A 32 0.26 -48.72 -26.27
N PHE A 33 1.23 -48.11 -25.59
CA PHE A 33 2.64 -48.10 -25.98
C PHE A 33 3.24 -49.52 -26.02
N SER A 34 2.91 -50.40 -25.06
CA SER A 34 3.37 -51.80 -25.08
C SER A 34 2.87 -52.57 -26.32
N LYS A 35 1.70 -52.17 -26.86
CA LYS A 35 1.00 -52.83 -27.97
C LYS A 35 1.42 -52.33 -29.35
N MET A 36 2.02 -51.15 -29.48
CA MET A 36 2.43 -50.60 -30.77
C MET A 36 3.82 -51.08 -31.23
N ASP A 37 3.90 -51.42 -32.52
CA ASP A 37 5.12 -51.80 -33.25
C ASP A 37 5.88 -50.58 -33.77
N CYS A 38 5.19 -49.49 -34.08
CA CYS A 38 5.75 -48.16 -34.37
C CYS A 38 4.71 -47.06 -34.10
N LEU A 39 5.15 -45.80 -33.95
CA LEU A 39 4.26 -44.63 -33.92
C LEU A 39 4.29 -43.93 -35.29
N VAL A 40 3.11 -43.69 -35.88
CA VAL A 40 2.93 -42.94 -37.13
C VAL A 40 2.16 -41.65 -36.83
N SER A 41 2.77 -40.50 -37.16
CA SER A 41 2.17 -39.17 -37.06
C SER A 41 2.23 -38.49 -38.42
N ALA A 42 1.09 -37.99 -38.90
CA ALA A 42 0.97 -37.38 -40.22
C ALA A 42 0.18 -36.08 -40.11
N VAL A 43 0.83 -34.96 -40.43
CA VAL A 43 0.22 -33.62 -40.42
C VAL A 43 0.04 -33.16 -41.86
N GLY A 44 -1.19 -32.79 -42.22
CA GLY A 44 -1.52 -32.21 -43.53
C GLY A 44 -1.42 -30.69 -43.52
N THR A 45 -2.39 -30.03 -44.13
CA THR A 45 -2.61 -28.58 -44.04
C THR A 45 -4.09 -28.34 -43.76
N ASP A 46 -4.39 -27.69 -42.65
CA ASP A 46 -5.73 -27.31 -42.24
C ASP A 46 -5.58 -26.06 -41.36
N GLU A 47 -6.35 -25.00 -41.63
CA GLU A 47 -6.25 -23.73 -40.89
C GLU A 47 -7.26 -23.68 -39.72
N ASP A 48 -8.26 -24.57 -39.69
CA ASP A 48 -9.23 -24.68 -38.60
C ASP A 48 -8.72 -25.55 -37.42
N ILE A 49 -7.69 -26.38 -37.63
CA ILE A 49 -7.12 -27.29 -36.62
C ILE A 49 -6.05 -26.58 -35.77
N VAL A 50 -6.49 -25.75 -34.81
CA VAL A 50 -5.62 -25.01 -33.87
C VAL A 50 -4.83 -25.93 -32.91
N TYR A 51 -5.37 -27.12 -32.63
CA TYR A 51 -4.81 -28.10 -31.69
C TYR A 51 -4.90 -29.53 -32.21
N SER A 52 -3.77 -30.24 -32.18
CA SER A 52 -3.62 -31.64 -32.58
C SER A 52 -2.49 -32.27 -31.77
N LYS A 53 -2.60 -33.58 -31.48
CA LYS A 53 -1.54 -34.38 -30.87
C LYS A 53 -0.32 -34.47 -31.77
N SER A 54 -0.49 -34.65 -33.09
CA SER A 54 0.62 -34.62 -34.05
C SER A 54 1.33 -33.26 -34.09
N THR A 55 0.61 -32.14 -34.16
CA THR A 55 1.25 -30.81 -34.20
C THR A 55 1.87 -30.43 -32.86
N ALA A 56 1.25 -30.83 -31.75
CA ALA A 56 1.82 -30.69 -30.41
C ALA A 56 3.08 -31.54 -30.22
N LEU A 57 3.12 -32.77 -30.74
CA LEU A 57 4.30 -33.65 -30.69
C LEU A 57 5.45 -33.09 -31.56
N GLN A 58 5.15 -32.61 -32.78
CA GLN A 58 6.13 -31.92 -33.62
C GLN A 58 6.68 -30.66 -32.93
N THR A 59 5.79 -29.83 -32.36
CA THR A 59 6.17 -28.63 -31.60
C THR A 59 7.00 -28.99 -30.37
N TRP A 60 6.67 -30.07 -29.66
CA TRP A 60 7.45 -30.53 -28.51
C TRP A 60 8.85 -31.00 -28.89
N PHE A 61 9.02 -31.67 -30.04
CA PHE A 61 10.33 -32.13 -30.50
C PHE A 61 11.18 -31.04 -31.18
N LEU A 62 10.55 -30.13 -31.93
CA LEU A 62 11.26 -29.23 -32.85
C LEU A 62 11.12 -27.74 -32.50
N SER A 63 10.19 -27.37 -31.62
CA SER A 63 9.71 -25.99 -31.36
C SER A 63 8.99 -25.32 -32.55
N TYR A 64 8.63 -26.09 -33.58
CA TYR A 64 7.88 -25.61 -34.76
C TYR A 64 6.95 -26.71 -35.27
N GLU A 65 5.83 -26.31 -35.85
CA GLU A 65 4.96 -27.19 -36.61
C GLU A 65 5.50 -27.42 -38.03
N LEU A 66 5.42 -28.66 -38.50
CA LEU A 66 5.73 -29.08 -39.86
C LEU A 66 4.48 -29.67 -40.52
N THR A 67 3.64 -28.81 -41.09
CA THR A 67 2.55 -29.21 -42.01
C THR A 67 3.05 -30.09 -43.17
N ASP A 68 2.15 -30.80 -43.82
CA ASP A 68 2.37 -31.55 -45.07
C ASP A 68 3.58 -32.53 -44.97
N THR A 69 3.70 -33.19 -43.81
CA THR A 69 4.85 -33.98 -43.33
C THR A 69 4.39 -35.26 -42.60
N ILE A 70 5.11 -36.36 -42.80
CA ILE A 70 4.92 -37.62 -42.07
C ILE A 70 6.16 -37.93 -41.23
N MET A 71 5.94 -38.33 -39.97
CA MET A 71 6.96 -38.78 -39.02
C MET A 71 6.63 -40.21 -38.57
N ILE A 72 7.61 -41.12 -38.64
CA ILE A 72 7.50 -42.49 -38.17
C ILE A 72 8.59 -42.77 -37.13
N LEU A 73 8.20 -43.22 -35.95
CA LEU A 73 9.11 -43.67 -34.90
C LEU A 73 9.09 -45.20 -34.85
N ALA A 74 10.12 -45.83 -35.44
CA ALA A 74 10.34 -47.27 -35.44
C ALA A 74 11.45 -47.65 -34.44
N GLU A 75 11.61 -48.95 -34.17
CA GLU A 75 12.60 -49.44 -33.19
C GLU A 75 14.06 -49.15 -33.59
N GLU A 76 14.38 -49.18 -34.89
CA GLU A 76 15.73 -48.98 -35.42
C GLU A 76 15.97 -47.63 -36.11
N CYS A 77 14.92 -46.89 -36.47
CA CYS A 77 15.05 -45.56 -37.04
C CYS A 77 13.85 -44.64 -36.79
N ILE A 78 14.12 -43.34 -36.86
CA ILE A 78 13.17 -42.24 -36.85
C ILE A 78 13.13 -41.71 -38.28
N CYS A 79 12.00 -41.75 -38.97
CA CYS A 79 11.89 -41.31 -40.36
C CYS A 79 11.03 -40.04 -40.48
N PHE A 80 11.50 -39.06 -41.27
CA PHE A 80 10.72 -37.89 -41.66
C PHE A 80 10.59 -37.82 -43.19
N LEU A 81 9.36 -37.72 -43.69
CA LEU A 81 9.05 -37.41 -45.09
C LEU A 81 8.43 -36.01 -45.17
N ALA A 82 9.16 -35.05 -45.76
CA ALA A 82 8.74 -33.65 -45.84
C ALA A 82 9.27 -32.94 -47.10
N SER A 83 8.82 -31.71 -47.35
CA SER A 83 9.34 -30.90 -48.45
C SER A 83 10.82 -30.55 -48.26
N LYS A 84 11.56 -30.32 -49.37
CA LYS A 84 13.01 -30.06 -49.37
C LYS A 84 13.47 -29.03 -48.32
N LYS A 85 12.72 -27.92 -48.15
CA LYS A 85 13.02 -26.90 -47.13
C LYS A 85 12.86 -27.40 -45.70
N LYS A 86 11.83 -28.20 -45.41
CA LYS A 86 11.57 -28.77 -44.08
C LYS A 86 12.60 -29.85 -43.73
N ILE A 87 12.99 -30.67 -44.71
CA ILE A 87 14.10 -31.63 -44.56
C ILE A 87 15.44 -30.92 -44.32
N GLU A 88 15.72 -29.81 -45.00
CA GLU A 88 16.94 -29.03 -44.80
C GLU A 88 17.02 -28.39 -43.39
N PHE A 89 15.87 -27.99 -42.83
CA PHE A 89 15.76 -27.54 -41.44
C PHE A 89 16.07 -28.65 -40.42
N VAL A 90 15.52 -29.87 -40.60
CA VAL A 90 15.80 -31.01 -39.70
C VAL A 90 17.12 -31.75 -40.00
N ARG A 91 17.80 -31.48 -41.12
CA ARG A 91 19.07 -32.15 -41.51
C ARG A 91 20.16 -32.11 -40.45
N LYS A 92 20.13 -31.13 -39.54
CA LYS A 92 21.05 -31.05 -38.39
C LYS A 92 20.91 -32.22 -37.39
N LEU A 93 19.82 -32.98 -37.43
CA LEU A 93 19.56 -34.17 -36.61
C LEU A 93 20.11 -35.47 -37.22
N GLU A 94 20.47 -35.45 -38.50
CA GLU A 94 20.99 -36.60 -39.24
C GLU A 94 22.40 -36.99 -38.74
N ASN A 95 22.80 -38.24 -38.99
CA ASN A 95 24.16 -38.77 -38.72
C ASN A 95 24.64 -38.68 -37.25
N GLN A 96 23.73 -38.63 -36.26
CA GLN A 96 24.08 -38.85 -34.85
C GLN A 96 24.05 -40.35 -34.52
N LYS A 97 24.94 -40.84 -33.65
CA LYS A 97 24.94 -42.24 -33.25
C LYS A 97 23.89 -42.53 -32.17
N LYS A 98 23.41 -43.79 -32.15
CA LYS A 98 22.56 -44.36 -31.09
C LYS A 98 23.29 -44.42 -29.74
N GLU A 99 24.61 -44.53 -29.75
CA GLU A 99 25.50 -44.51 -28.57
C GLU A 99 25.46 -43.15 -27.86
N ASP A 100 25.63 -42.06 -28.61
CA ASP A 100 25.71 -40.69 -28.07
C ASP A 100 24.34 -40.14 -27.63
N THR A 101 23.27 -40.52 -28.34
CA THR A 101 21.92 -39.94 -28.18
C THR A 101 20.95 -40.82 -27.38
N GLY A 102 21.17 -42.13 -27.34
CA GLY A 102 20.25 -43.10 -26.73
C GLY A 102 18.96 -43.38 -27.52
N VAL A 103 18.82 -42.84 -28.74
CA VAL A 103 17.64 -43.03 -29.62
C VAL A 103 18.04 -43.61 -30.98
N PRO A 104 17.10 -44.12 -31.79
CA PRO A 104 17.42 -44.68 -33.10
C PRO A 104 17.84 -43.63 -34.14
N SER A 105 18.43 -44.10 -35.25
CA SER A 105 18.99 -43.22 -36.30
C SER A 105 17.91 -42.39 -37.02
N VAL A 106 18.17 -41.11 -37.25
CA VAL A 106 17.25 -40.23 -38.01
C VAL A 106 17.51 -40.39 -39.51
N LYS A 107 16.49 -40.83 -40.26
CA LYS A 107 16.46 -40.97 -41.73
C LYS A 107 15.57 -39.87 -42.33
N LEU A 108 16.03 -39.18 -43.37
CA LEU A 108 15.33 -38.05 -43.97
C LEU A 108 14.97 -38.31 -45.44
N LEU A 109 13.68 -38.22 -45.76
CA LEU A 109 13.13 -38.38 -47.10
C LEU A 109 12.60 -37.03 -47.62
N VAL A 110 13.11 -36.60 -48.78
CA VAL A 110 12.58 -35.43 -49.48
C VAL A 110 11.40 -35.87 -50.33
N ARG A 111 10.27 -35.18 -50.18
CA ARG A 111 9.06 -35.43 -50.96
C ARG A 111 9.29 -35.21 -52.46
N ASP A 112 8.82 -36.16 -53.26
CA ASP A 112 8.81 -36.06 -54.72
C ASP A 112 7.38 -35.81 -55.22
N ARG A 113 7.24 -34.81 -56.09
CA ARG A 113 5.95 -34.41 -56.67
C ARG A 113 5.71 -35.04 -58.04
N ASN A 114 6.70 -35.72 -58.62
CA ASN A 114 6.61 -36.32 -59.95
C ASN A 114 5.92 -37.70 -59.92
N ASP A 115 6.05 -38.46 -58.82
CA ASP A 115 5.44 -39.77 -58.64
C ASP A 115 4.27 -39.77 -57.63
N GLU A 116 3.93 -38.61 -57.07
CA GLU A 116 2.99 -38.41 -55.95
C GLU A 116 3.45 -39.11 -54.65
N ASP A 117 4.76 -39.05 -54.36
CA ASP A 117 5.42 -39.64 -53.19
C ASP A 117 5.32 -41.18 -53.08
N LYS A 118 4.84 -41.89 -54.12
CA LYS A 118 4.61 -43.35 -54.10
C LYS A 118 5.85 -44.16 -53.74
N ALA A 119 7.01 -43.82 -54.31
CA ALA A 119 8.28 -44.46 -54.00
C ALA A 119 8.81 -44.09 -52.61
N ASN A 120 8.31 -43.03 -51.97
CA ASN A 120 8.60 -42.70 -50.58
C ASN A 120 7.65 -43.42 -49.62
N PHE A 121 6.34 -43.47 -49.93
CA PHE A 121 5.36 -44.24 -49.14
C PHE A 121 5.72 -45.73 -49.06
N ALA A 122 6.19 -46.34 -50.15
CA ALA A 122 6.67 -47.73 -50.14
C ALA A 122 7.80 -47.95 -49.13
N LYS A 123 8.79 -47.04 -49.04
CA LYS A 123 9.89 -47.11 -48.06
C LYS A 123 9.40 -46.90 -46.63
N LEU A 124 8.42 -46.02 -46.42
CA LEU A 124 7.81 -45.81 -45.10
C LEU A 124 7.07 -47.08 -44.63
N ILE A 125 6.34 -47.75 -45.53
CA ILE A 125 5.66 -49.02 -45.26
C ILE A 125 6.66 -50.16 -44.99
N GLU A 126 7.79 -50.18 -45.69
CA GLU A 126 8.89 -51.11 -45.42
C GLU A 126 9.47 -50.91 -44.01
N ILE A 127 9.72 -49.65 -43.61
CA ILE A 127 10.20 -49.29 -42.26
C ILE A 127 9.19 -49.68 -41.17
N ILE A 128 7.88 -49.50 -41.42
CA ILE A 128 6.81 -49.97 -40.53
C ILE A 128 6.91 -51.50 -40.34
N LYS A 129 6.98 -52.26 -41.43
CA LYS A 129 7.05 -53.73 -41.43
C LYS A 129 8.31 -54.28 -40.75
N GLN A 130 9.40 -53.52 -40.73
CA GLN A 130 10.67 -53.86 -40.07
C GLN A 130 10.69 -53.54 -38.56
N SER A 131 9.69 -52.82 -38.02
CA SER A 131 9.66 -52.41 -36.61
C SER A 131 8.94 -53.44 -35.73
N LYS A 132 9.60 -53.96 -34.69
CA LYS A 132 9.07 -55.01 -33.79
C LYS A 132 8.39 -56.18 -34.55
N LYS A 133 7.06 -56.28 -34.55
CA LYS A 133 6.29 -57.33 -35.25
C LYS A 133 5.71 -56.86 -36.60
N GLY A 134 5.80 -55.57 -36.90
CA GLY A 134 5.35 -54.98 -38.17
C GLY A 134 3.83 -55.04 -38.42
N LYS A 135 2.99 -55.03 -37.37
CA LYS A 135 1.52 -55.18 -37.48
C LYS A 135 0.72 -54.02 -36.90
N THR A 136 1.09 -53.53 -35.72
CA THR A 136 0.25 -52.58 -34.95
C THR A 136 0.82 -51.16 -34.98
N LEU A 137 0.10 -50.23 -35.62
CA LEU A 137 0.46 -48.81 -35.67
C LEU A 137 -0.12 -48.08 -34.45
N GLY A 138 0.74 -47.44 -33.66
CA GLY A 138 0.32 -46.36 -32.78
C GLY A 138 -0.02 -45.13 -33.62
N VAL A 139 -1.22 -44.59 -33.42
CA VAL A 139 -1.74 -43.42 -34.14
C VAL A 139 -2.51 -42.50 -33.18
N PHE A 140 -2.88 -41.31 -33.64
CA PHE A 140 -3.77 -40.41 -32.90
C PHE A 140 -5.16 -40.45 -33.55
N SER A 141 -6.01 -41.37 -33.08
CA SER A 141 -7.21 -41.83 -33.82
C SER A 141 -8.33 -40.79 -34.01
N LYS A 142 -8.17 -39.57 -33.46
CA LYS A 142 -9.08 -38.43 -33.63
C LYS A 142 -8.64 -37.47 -34.74
N GLU A 143 -7.45 -37.66 -35.31
CA GLU A 143 -6.87 -36.76 -36.30
C GLU A 143 -7.17 -37.24 -37.72
N ASN A 144 -7.69 -36.35 -38.57
CA ASN A 144 -7.93 -36.66 -39.97
C ASN A 144 -7.73 -35.42 -40.86
N TYR A 145 -6.48 -35.07 -41.11
CA TYR A 145 -6.13 -33.92 -41.96
C TYR A 145 -6.63 -34.10 -43.41
N PRO A 146 -7.25 -33.08 -44.03
CA PRO A 146 -7.60 -33.09 -45.44
C PRO A 146 -6.35 -32.95 -46.33
N GLY A 147 -6.54 -33.12 -47.64
CA GLY A 147 -5.58 -32.73 -48.67
C GLY A 147 -4.85 -33.90 -49.33
N ALA A 148 -4.55 -33.74 -50.62
CA ALA A 148 -4.10 -34.80 -51.52
C ALA A 148 -2.88 -35.61 -51.03
N PHE A 149 -1.96 -35.01 -50.27
CA PHE A 149 -0.82 -35.73 -49.68
C PHE A 149 -1.24 -36.71 -48.57
N MET A 150 -2.17 -36.29 -47.71
CA MET A 150 -2.74 -37.14 -46.67
C MET A 150 -3.66 -38.21 -47.27
N ASP A 151 -4.41 -37.87 -48.32
CA ASP A 151 -5.25 -38.83 -49.07
C ASP A 151 -4.41 -39.89 -49.78
N ALA A 152 -3.31 -39.51 -50.43
CA ALA A 152 -2.38 -40.44 -51.06
C ALA A 152 -1.70 -41.36 -50.01
N TRP A 153 -1.33 -40.83 -48.84
CA TRP A 153 -0.79 -41.64 -47.74
C TRP A 153 -1.82 -42.64 -47.18
N ARG A 154 -3.05 -42.20 -46.93
CA ARG A 154 -4.17 -43.08 -46.53
C ARG A 154 -4.44 -44.16 -47.58
N ALA A 155 -4.39 -43.82 -48.87
CA ALA A 155 -4.55 -44.76 -49.96
C ALA A 155 -3.40 -45.77 -50.06
N ALA A 156 -2.16 -45.37 -49.75
CA ALA A 156 -0.99 -46.25 -49.72
C ALA A 156 -0.97 -47.21 -48.52
N LEU A 157 -1.46 -46.77 -47.35
CA LEU A 157 -1.60 -47.63 -46.16
C LEU A 157 -2.70 -48.69 -46.29
N LYS A 158 -3.82 -48.34 -46.95
CA LYS A 158 -5.05 -49.16 -46.96
C LYS A 158 -4.88 -50.63 -47.41
N PRO A 159 -4.05 -50.98 -48.43
CA PRO A 159 -3.86 -52.38 -48.82
C PRO A 159 -3.16 -53.24 -47.77
N GLU A 160 -2.32 -52.63 -46.94
CA GLU A 160 -1.42 -53.35 -46.02
C GLU A 160 -2.12 -53.86 -44.75
N SER A 161 -3.34 -53.39 -44.48
CA SER A 161 -4.24 -53.94 -43.46
C SER A 161 -3.63 -54.02 -42.05
N PHE A 162 -2.81 -53.04 -41.67
CA PHE A 162 -2.24 -52.93 -40.33
C PHE A 162 -3.33 -52.69 -39.27
N ASP A 163 -3.12 -53.25 -38.07
CA ASP A 163 -3.92 -52.94 -36.88
C ASP A 163 -3.57 -51.51 -36.39
N THR A 164 -4.53 -50.77 -35.86
CA THR A 164 -4.31 -49.40 -35.34
C THR A 164 -4.74 -49.27 -33.89
N ILE A 165 -3.90 -48.66 -33.05
CA ILE A 165 -4.20 -48.33 -31.65
C ILE A 165 -4.06 -46.83 -31.40
N ASP A 166 -5.03 -46.22 -30.71
CA ASP A 166 -4.92 -44.83 -30.26
C ASP A 166 -3.89 -44.75 -29.13
N VAL A 167 -2.89 -43.89 -29.29
CA VAL A 167 -1.85 -43.64 -28.27
C VAL A 167 -1.88 -42.22 -27.73
N SER A 168 -2.96 -41.48 -28.01
CA SER A 168 -3.16 -40.08 -27.60
C SER A 168 -3.00 -39.85 -26.10
N ALA A 169 -3.47 -40.77 -25.26
CA ALA A 169 -3.44 -40.62 -23.80
C ALA A 169 -2.05 -40.89 -23.19
N ALA A 170 -1.39 -41.99 -23.58
CA ALA A 170 0.00 -42.25 -23.25
C ALA A 170 0.93 -41.10 -23.69
N ALA A 171 0.81 -40.63 -24.94
CA ALA A 171 1.59 -39.51 -25.45
C ALA A 171 1.38 -38.22 -24.63
N ALA A 172 0.13 -37.89 -24.28
CA ALA A 172 -0.20 -36.78 -23.39
C ALA A 172 0.49 -36.90 -22.02
N TYR A 173 0.45 -38.07 -21.38
CA TYR A 173 1.09 -38.29 -20.08
C TYR A 173 2.63 -38.21 -20.15
N VAL A 174 3.23 -38.62 -21.27
CA VAL A 174 4.67 -38.41 -21.53
C VAL A 174 4.99 -36.92 -21.70
N MET A 175 4.14 -36.13 -22.36
CA MET A 175 4.33 -34.70 -22.63
C MET A 175 3.85 -33.76 -21.48
N CYS A 176 3.14 -34.29 -20.48
CA CYS A 176 2.51 -33.46 -19.46
C CYS A 176 3.50 -32.79 -18.48
N PRO A 177 4.48 -33.49 -17.87
CA PRO A 177 5.52 -32.84 -17.06
C PRO A 177 6.44 -31.93 -17.89
N LYS A 178 6.46 -30.63 -17.59
CA LYS A 178 7.18 -29.61 -18.34
C LYS A 178 8.62 -29.41 -17.86
N GLU A 179 9.53 -29.13 -18.78
CA GLU A 179 10.91 -28.70 -18.50
C GLU A 179 10.95 -27.20 -18.12
N ASP A 180 11.98 -26.73 -17.41
CA ASP A 180 12.07 -25.34 -16.92
C ASP A 180 11.92 -24.27 -18.01
N ALA A 181 12.42 -24.54 -19.22
CA ALA A 181 12.28 -23.66 -20.38
C ALA A 181 10.82 -23.61 -20.90
N GLU A 182 10.07 -24.72 -20.79
CA GLU A 182 8.64 -24.76 -21.09
C GLU A 182 7.85 -24.01 -20.01
N ILE A 183 8.18 -24.23 -18.73
CA ILE A 183 7.57 -23.53 -17.58
C ILE A 183 7.80 -22.02 -17.67
N HIS A 184 9.00 -21.56 -18.07
CA HIS A 184 9.29 -20.14 -18.30
C HIS A 184 8.47 -19.56 -19.47
N THR A 185 8.18 -20.37 -20.50
CA THR A 185 7.36 -19.96 -21.64
C THR A 185 5.88 -19.89 -21.26
N ILE A 186 5.38 -20.87 -20.50
CA ILE A 186 4.02 -20.87 -19.91
C ILE A 186 3.85 -19.68 -18.97
N LYS A 187 4.81 -19.39 -18.08
CA LYS A 187 4.76 -18.20 -17.19
C LYS A 187 4.63 -16.89 -17.97
N LYS A 188 5.23 -16.79 -19.16
CA LYS A 188 5.05 -15.64 -20.06
C LYS A 188 3.66 -15.61 -20.69
N ALA A 189 3.11 -16.74 -21.13
CA ALA A 189 1.72 -16.84 -21.57
C ALA A 189 0.75 -16.40 -20.45
N CYS A 190 0.94 -16.88 -19.22
CA CYS A 190 0.13 -16.49 -18.06
C CYS A 190 0.19 -14.99 -17.78
N LEU A 191 1.38 -14.38 -17.86
CA LEU A 191 1.53 -12.93 -17.71
C LEU A 191 0.76 -12.16 -18.78
N VAL A 192 0.77 -12.61 -20.05
CA VAL A 192 -0.05 -12.00 -21.11
C VAL A 192 -1.54 -12.10 -20.78
N SER A 193 -2.02 -13.26 -20.32
CA SER A 193 -3.42 -13.46 -19.92
C SER A 193 -3.83 -12.50 -18.79
N VAL A 194 -2.98 -12.32 -17.77
CA VAL A 194 -3.23 -11.37 -16.67
C VAL A 194 -3.13 -9.91 -17.13
N ASP A 195 -2.18 -9.57 -18.01
CA ASP A 195 -2.04 -8.24 -18.61
C ASP A 195 -3.30 -7.84 -19.38
N VAL A 196 -3.80 -8.72 -20.28
CA VAL A 196 -4.97 -8.45 -21.12
C VAL A 196 -6.28 -8.47 -20.33
N PHE A 197 -6.41 -9.36 -19.32
CA PHE A 197 -7.56 -9.31 -18.42
C PHE A 197 -7.61 -8.00 -17.64
N THR A 198 -6.51 -7.64 -16.97
CA THR A 198 -6.50 -6.53 -16.00
C THR A 198 -6.45 -5.16 -16.69
N LYS A 199 -5.59 -4.96 -17.69
CA LYS A 199 -5.31 -3.64 -18.30
C LYS A 199 -6.18 -3.32 -19.52
N TYR A 200 -7.11 -4.21 -19.88
CA TYR A 200 -7.99 -4.03 -21.03
C TYR A 200 -9.40 -4.57 -20.76
N LEU A 201 -9.59 -5.88 -20.53
CA LEU A 201 -10.95 -6.42 -20.45
C LEU A 201 -11.71 -5.89 -19.23
N LYS A 202 -11.09 -5.86 -18.04
CA LYS A 202 -11.72 -5.27 -16.85
C LYS A 202 -11.98 -3.78 -17.05
N ASP A 203 -10.98 -3.02 -17.50
CA ASP A 203 -11.08 -1.57 -17.73
C ASP A 203 -12.17 -1.21 -18.73
N GLN A 204 -12.36 -1.99 -19.80
CA GLN A 204 -13.43 -1.79 -20.77
C GLN A 204 -14.81 -2.20 -20.25
N ILE A 205 -14.90 -3.24 -19.39
CA ILE A 205 -16.18 -3.59 -18.74
C ILE A 205 -16.59 -2.50 -17.75
N MET A 206 -15.65 -1.93 -16.98
CA MET A 206 -15.92 -0.77 -16.11
C MET A 206 -16.37 0.44 -16.95
N GLU A 207 -15.60 0.85 -17.97
CA GLU A 207 -15.97 1.96 -18.88
C GLU A 207 -17.34 1.78 -19.58
N ILE A 208 -17.80 0.53 -19.71
CA ILE A 208 -19.12 0.19 -20.28
C ILE A 208 -20.24 0.34 -19.24
N ILE A 209 -20.01 -0.09 -18.00
CA ILE A 209 -20.95 0.05 -16.88
C ILE A 209 -21.08 1.52 -16.50
N ASP A 210 -19.95 2.23 -16.31
CA ASP A 210 -19.84 3.65 -15.92
C ASP A 210 -20.48 4.63 -16.93
N SER A 211 -21.10 4.15 -18.02
CA SER A 211 -21.77 4.99 -19.03
C SER A 211 -22.90 4.28 -19.81
N ASP A 212 -23.54 3.26 -19.21
CA ASP A 212 -24.66 2.45 -19.77
C ASP A 212 -24.47 2.05 -21.26
N LYS A 213 -23.25 1.65 -21.63
CA LYS A 213 -22.96 1.33 -23.04
C LYS A 213 -23.46 -0.07 -23.38
N LYS A 214 -24.49 -0.12 -24.23
CA LYS A 214 -25.09 -1.39 -24.70
C LYS A 214 -24.22 -2.10 -25.75
N VAL A 215 -23.13 -2.71 -25.28
CA VAL A 215 -22.12 -3.45 -26.04
C VAL A 215 -22.40 -4.95 -26.01
N LYS A 216 -22.06 -5.67 -27.09
CA LYS A 216 -22.28 -7.12 -27.22
C LYS A 216 -21.09 -7.95 -26.75
N HIS A 217 -21.36 -9.14 -26.20
CA HIS A 217 -20.31 -10.09 -25.79
C HIS A 217 -19.28 -10.35 -26.91
N SER A 218 -19.72 -10.64 -28.14
CA SER A 218 -18.80 -10.85 -29.27
C SER A 218 -17.94 -9.63 -29.59
N LYS A 219 -18.45 -8.40 -29.39
CA LYS A 219 -17.73 -7.15 -29.68
C LYS A 219 -16.63 -6.88 -28.66
N LEU A 220 -16.84 -7.27 -27.40
CA LEU A 220 -15.79 -7.28 -26.38
C LEU A 220 -14.73 -8.36 -26.68
N ALA A 221 -15.14 -9.55 -27.12
CA ALA A 221 -14.21 -10.62 -27.50
C ALA A 221 -13.29 -10.21 -28.67
N GLU A 222 -13.85 -9.63 -29.74
CA GLU A 222 -13.09 -9.01 -30.84
C GLU A 222 -12.09 -7.94 -30.33
N GLY A 223 -12.44 -7.24 -29.24
CA GLY A 223 -11.57 -6.27 -28.58
C GLY A 223 -10.38 -6.92 -27.86
N VAL A 224 -10.61 -8.05 -27.17
CA VAL A 224 -9.56 -8.83 -26.51
C VAL A 224 -8.56 -9.39 -27.52
N ASP A 225 -9.06 -9.92 -28.65
CA ASP A 225 -8.25 -10.43 -29.75
C ASP A 225 -7.39 -9.33 -30.41
N ALA A 226 -7.86 -8.07 -30.40
CA ALA A 226 -7.06 -6.90 -30.80
C ALA A 226 -6.09 -6.41 -29.71
N ALA A 227 -6.44 -6.56 -28.43
CA ALA A 227 -5.64 -6.10 -27.30
C ALA A 227 -4.40 -6.98 -27.05
N ILE A 228 -4.49 -8.30 -27.28
CA ILE A 228 -3.39 -9.24 -27.02
C ILE A 228 -2.15 -9.03 -27.93
N THR A 229 -2.33 -8.50 -29.13
CA THR A 229 -1.21 -8.12 -30.02
C THR A 229 -0.70 -6.70 -29.78
N ASN A 230 -1.37 -5.92 -28.92
CA ASN A 230 -1.10 -4.51 -28.70
C ASN A 230 -0.14 -4.27 -27.53
N LYS A 231 1.04 -3.73 -27.85
CA LYS A 231 2.13 -3.39 -26.91
C LYS A 231 1.78 -2.34 -25.84
N LYS A 232 0.62 -1.67 -25.94
CA LYS A 232 0.07 -0.83 -24.85
C LYS A 232 -0.30 -1.68 -23.63
N TYR A 233 -0.92 -2.84 -23.86
CA TYR A 233 -1.45 -3.69 -22.81
C TYR A 233 -0.45 -4.81 -22.48
N VAL A 234 0.02 -5.50 -23.52
CA VAL A 234 0.92 -6.66 -23.39
C VAL A 234 2.37 -6.20 -23.31
N THR A 235 2.96 -6.44 -22.14
CA THR A 235 4.34 -6.02 -21.83
C THR A 235 5.29 -7.22 -21.70
N SER A 236 6.60 -6.97 -21.80
CA SER A 236 7.70 -7.96 -21.62
C SER A 236 7.85 -9.13 -22.62
N VAL A 237 6.90 -9.36 -23.54
CA VAL A 237 6.94 -10.45 -24.54
C VAL A 237 7.01 -9.95 -25.99
N ASP A 238 7.38 -10.85 -26.91
CA ASP A 238 7.29 -10.62 -28.34
C ASP A 238 5.87 -10.92 -28.83
N VAL A 239 5.09 -9.87 -29.08
CA VAL A 239 3.70 -9.97 -29.58
C VAL A 239 3.56 -10.64 -30.95
N THR A 240 4.63 -10.86 -31.72
CA THR A 240 4.58 -11.66 -32.96
C THR A 240 4.68 -13.17 -32.71
N GLN A 241 4.68 -13.58 -31.44
CA GLN A 241 4.73 -14.96 -30.96
C GLN A 241 3.64 -15.24 -29.91
N VAL A 242 2.60 -14.40 -29.90
CA VAL A 242 1.46 -14.45 -28.98
C VAL A 242 0.17 -14.58 -29.80
N ASP A 243 -0.57 -15.65 -29.56
CA ASP A 243 -1.90 -15.90 -30.11
C ASP A 243 -2.92 -16.07 -28.98
N MET A 244 -4.21 -16.17 -29.31
CA MET A 244 -5.24 -16.62 -28.35
C MET A 244 -5.30 -18.16 -28.32
N CYS A 245 -5.56 -18.73 -27.14
CA CYS A 245 -5.85 -20.17 -26.99
C CYS A 245 -7.23 -20.54 -27.56
N TYR A 246 -8.19 -19.63 -27.44
CA TYR A 246 -9.55 -19.72 -27.94
C TYR A 246 -10.13 -18.29 -27.97
N PRO A 247 -11.10 -17.96 -28.84
CA PRO A 247 -11.73 -16.64 -28.85
C PRO A 247 -12.33 -16.32 -27.48
N ALA A 248 -12.09 -15.12 -26.95
CA ALA A 248 -12.48 -14.78 -25.58
C ALA A 248 -13.98 -15.02 -25.31
N ILE A 249 -14.29 -15.65 -24.17
CA ILE A 249 -15.66 -16.04 -23.79
C ILE A 249 -16.14 -15.11 -22.69
N ILE A 250 -17.19 -14.36 -22.98
CA ILE A 250 -17.84 -13.41 -22.08
C ILE A 250 -19.32 -13.77 -22.04
N GLN A 251 -19.86 -13.94 -20.84
CA GLN A 251 -21.23 -14.41 -20.59
C GLN A 251 -21.85 -13.61 -19.43
N SER A 252 -23.10 -13.17 -19.61
CA SER A 252 -23.93 -12.50 -18.61
C SER A 252 -25.41 -12.70 -18.96
N GLY A 253 -26.33 -12.19 -18.14
CA GLY A 253 -27.76 -12.10 -18.50
C GLY A 253 -28.44 -13.45 -18.71
N GLY A 254 -28.33 -14.36 -17.74
CA GLY A 254 -28.97 -15.68 -17.75
C GLY A 254 -28.31 -16.74 -18.65
N ASN A 255 -27.56 -16.35 -19.68
CA ASN A 255 -27.06 -17.27 -20.71
C ASN A 255 -25.62 -17.75 -20.46
N TYR A 256 -25.44 -18.66 -19.49
CA TYR A 256 -24.11 -19.17 -19.12
C TYR A 256 -23.84 -20.59 -19.64
N SER A 257 -22.62 -20.84 -20.09
CA SER A 257 -22.13 -22.17 -20.42
C SER A 257 -20.66 -22.29 -20.03
N LEU A 258 -20.40 -22.89 -18.87
CA LEU A 258 -19.07 -22.98 -18.24
C LEU A 258 -18.18 -24.03 -18.94
N LYS A 259 -17.82 -23.75 -20.19
CA LYS A 259 -17.05 -24.62 -21.10
C LYS A 259 -16.20 -23.77 -22.05
N PHE A 260 -14.95 -24.14 -22.25
CA PHE A 260 -14.04 -23.50 -23.20
C PHE A 260 -14.26 -23.90 -24.68
N SER A 261 -15.46 -24.41 -25.01
CA SER A 261 -15.84 -24.87 -26.36
C SER A 261 -17.08 -24.13 -26.89
N VAL A 262 -17.41 -22.99 -26.29
CA VAL A 262 -18.42 -22.04 -26.77
C VAL A 262 -17.71 -20.74 -27.14
N VAL A 263 -18.42 -19.86 -27.86
CA VAL A 263 -17.95 -18.51 -28.18
C VAL A 263 -18.81 -17.48 -27.48
N SER A 264 -18.29 -16.26 -27.29
CA SER A 264 -19.10 -15.11 -26.89
C SER A 264 -20.28 -14.92 -27.84
N ASP A 265 -21.49 -14.77 -27.29
CA ASP A 265 -22.71 -14.64 -28.08
C ASP A 265 -22.94 -13.21 -28.62
N LYS A 266 -24.12 -12.95 -29.20
CA LYS A 266 -24.49 -11.65 -29.80
C LYS A 266 -25.48 -10.86 -28.95
N ASN A 267 -25.71 -11.28 -27.71
CA ASN A 267 -26.50 -10.56 -26.72
C ASN A 267 -25.70 -9.37 -26.18
N THR A 268 -26.40 -8.42 -25.58
CA THR A 268 -25.80 -7.28 -24.88
C THR A 268 -25.22 -7.75 -23.54
N LEU A 269 -24.16 -7.09 -23.07
CA LEU A 269 -23.66 -7.26 -21.72
C LEU A 269 -24.74 -6.82 -20.71
N HIS A 270 -25.04 -7.68 -19.74
CA HIS A 270 -25.95 -7.42 -18.63
C HIS A 270 -25.16 -7.08 -17.37
N PHE A 271 -25.60 -6.07 -16.62
CA PHE A 271 -24.91 -5.55 -15.45
C PHE A 271 -25.33 -6.31 -14.18
N GLY A 272 -24.88 -7.55 -14.10
CA GLY A 272 -25.02 -8.40 -12.93
C GLY A 272 -23.81 -9.30 -12.77
N VAL A 273 -23.95 -10.58 -13.11
CA VAL A 273 -22.86 -11.55 -13.03
C VAL A 273 -22.20 -11.72 -14.41
N ILE A 274 -20.94 -11.33 -14.55
CA ILE A 274 -20.22 -11.30 -15.83
C ILE A 274 -19.05 -12.29 -15.78
N VAL A 275 -19.20 -13.45 -16.40
CA VAL A 275 -18.15 -14.47 -16.51
C VAL A 275 -17.24 -14.16 -17.70
N CYS A 276 -15.95 -13.95 -17.44
CA CYS A 276 -14.90 -13.71 -18.43
C CYS A 276 -13.88 -14.86 -18.41
N SER A 277 -13.69 -15.52 -19.56
CA SER A 277 -12.64 -16.52 -19.77
C SER A 277 -11.78 -16.13 -20.97
N LEU A 278 -10.46 -16.07 -20.78
CA LEU A 278 -9.50 -15.88 -21.86
C LEU A 278 -8.20 -16.64 -21.58
N GLY A 279 -7.41 -16.88 -22.63
CA GLY A 279 -6.12 -17.54 -22.52
C GLY A 279 -5.18 -17.12 -23.64
N ALA A 280 -3.99 -16.69 -23.29
CA ALA A 280 -2.92 -16.40 -24.24
C ALA A 280 -2.07 -17.64 -24.51
N ARG A 281 -1.65 -17.82 -25.77
CA ARG A 281 -0.74 -18.85 -26.26
C ARG A 281 0.58 -18.17 -26.67
N TYR A 282 1.66 -18.35 -25.90
CA TYR A 282 2.97 -17.78 -26.23
C TYR A 282 3.92 -18.88 -26.72
N LYS A 283 4.47 -18.72 -27.94
CA LYS A 283 5.31 -19.73 -28.61
C LYS A 283 4.68 -21.13 -28.58
N SER A 284 3.41 -21.19 -28.97
CA SER A 284 2.55 -22.39 -28.93
C SER A 284 2.18 -22.94 -27.54
N TYR A 285 2.77 -22.48 -26.43
CA TYR A 285 2.40 -22.90 -25.07
C TYR A 285 1.23 -22.07 -24.53
N CYS A 286 0.22 -22.75 -24.02
CA CYS A 286 -1.06 -22.19 -23.59
C CYS A 286 -1.05 -21.74 -22.13
N SER A 287 -1.92 -20.77 -21.84
CA SER A 287 -2.33 -20.37 -20.49
C SER A 287 -3.83 -20.11 -20.46
N ASN A 288 -4.41 -19.99 -19.27
CA ASN A 288 -5.81 -19.70 -19.07
C ASN A 288 -6.05 -18.87 -17.80
N ILE A 289 -6.97 -17.93 -17.87
CA ILE A 289 -7.55 -17.24 -16.72
C ILE A 289 -9.07 -17.19 -16.88
N VAL A 290 -9.80 -17.47 -15.79
CA VAL A 290 -11.23 -17.21 -15.68
C VAL A 290 -11.50 -16.39 -14.45
N ARG A 291 -12.32 -15.34 -14.59
CA ARG A 291 -12.83 -14.52 -13.50
C ARG A 291 -14.30 -14.21 -13.74
N THR A 292 -15.06 -14.17 -12.67
CA THR A 292 -16.39 -13.55 -12.66
C THR A 292 -16.23 -12.13 -12.11
N LEU A 293 -16.82 -11.14 -12.78
CA LEU A 293 -17.05 -9.80 -12.24
C LEU A 293 -18.50 -9.72 -11.74
N LEU A 294 -18.74 -8.94 -10.69
CA LEU A 294 -20.04 -8.86 -10.01
C LEU A 294 -20.47 -7.39 -9.93
N VAL A 295 -21.53 -7.01 -10.63
CA VAL A 295 -22.14 -5.68 -10.51
C VAL A 295 -23.27 -5.75 -9.48
N ASN A 296 -23.26 -4.83 -8.50
CA ASN A 296 -24.19 -4.74 -7.36
C ASN A 296 -24.65 -6.13 -6.83
N PRO A 297 -23.72 -7.03 -6.42
CA PRO A 297 -24.06 -8.39 -6.00
C PRO A 297 -24.87 -8.39 -4.71
N THR A 298 -25.88 -9.26 -4.66
CA THR A 298 -26.60 -9.56 -3.42
C THR A 298 -25.74 -10.44 -2.51
N LYS A 299 -25.98 -10.41 -1.19
CA LYS A 299 -25.15 -11.17 -0.22
C LYS A 299 -25.08 -12.67 -0.56
N THR A 300 -26.17 -13.26 -1.05
CA THR A 300 -26.19 -14.67 -1.51
C THR A 300 -25.28 -14.92 -2.73
N ILE A 301 -25.10 -13.95 -3.62
CA ILE A 301 -24.15 -14.03 -4.73
C ILE A 301 -22.71 -13.98 -4.20
N GLU A 302 -22.42 -13.08 -3.25
CA GLU A 302 -21.11 -12.98 -2.61
C GLU A 302 -20.74 -14.24 -1.81
N ASP A 303 -21.65 -14.75 -0.97
CA ASP A 303 -21.46 -15.98 -0.17
C ASP A 303 -21.19 -17.20 -1.06
N ASN A 304 -21.85 -17.29 -2.22
CA ASN A 304 -21.64 -18.38 -3.17
C ASN A 304 -20.34 -18.20 -3.98
N TYR A 305 -19.86 -16.96 -4.16
CA TYR A 305 -18.55 -16.69 -4.78
C TYR A 305 -17.39 -16.93 -3.80
N ASN A 306 -17.53 -16.53 -2.54
CA ASN A 306 -16.56 -16.82 -1.48
C ASN A 306 -16.42 -18.32 -1.23
N PHE A 307 -17.53 -19.06 -1.20
CA PHE A 307 -17.52 -20.53 -1.18
C PHE A 307 -16.79 -21.14 -2.38
N LEU A 308 -16.98 -20.58 -3.59
CA LEU A 308 -16.30 -21.06 -4.79
C LEU A 308 -14.78 -20.84 -4.73
N LEU A 309 -14.32 -19.73 -4.15
CA LEU A 309 -12.90 -19.47 -3.87
C LEU A 309 -12.31 -20.49 -2.88
N GLN A 310 -13.03 -20.82 -1.80
CA GLN A 310 -12.61 -21.81 -0.80
C GLN A 310 -12.47 -23.20 -1.41
N LEU A 311 -13.44 -23.62 -2.24
CA LEU A 311 -13.38 -24.89 -2.98
C LEU A 311 -12.15 -24.96 -3.91
N GLU A 312 -11.82 -23.86 -4.62
CA GLU A 312 -10.62 -23.82 -5.45
C GLU A 312 -9.35 -24.00 -4.60
N GLU A 313 -9.26 -23.31 -3.46
CA GLU A 313 -8.11 -23.40 -2.55
C GLU A 313 -7.89 -24.82 -2.02
N GLU A 314 -8.97 -25.53 -1.64
CA GLU A 314 -8.89 -26.91 -1.15
C GLU A 314 -8.44 -27.89 -2.25
N ILE A 315 -8.91 -27.69 -3.49
CA ILE A 315 -8.42 -28.43 -4.67
C ILE A 315 -6.93 -28.16 -4.92
N LEU A 316 -6.46 -26.92 -4.75
CA LEU A 316 -5.05 -26.55 -4.91
C LEU A 316 -4.13 -27.13 -3.82
N LYS A 317 -4.61 -27.26 -2.57
CA LYS A 317 -3.89 -27.98 -1.50
C LYS A 317 -3.67 -29.46 -1.84
N LYS A 318 -4.63 -30.09 -2.53
CA LYS A 318 -4.57 -31.51 -2.91
C LYS A 318 -3.75 -31.77 -4.20
N LEU A 319 -3.50 -30.75 -5.02
CA LEU A 319 -2.75 -30.84 -6.29
C LEU A 319 -1.22 -30.93 -6.09
N VAL A 320 -0.78 -32.05 -5.50
CA VAL A 320 0.64 -32.37 -5.22
C VAL A 320 1.06 -33.61 -6.01
N ALA A 321 2.35 -33.72 -6.37
CA ALA A 321 2.89 -34.92 -7.03
C ALA A 321 2.65 -36.19 -6.18
N GLY A 322 2.43 -37.33 -6.85
CA GLY A 322 2.14 -38.62 -6.22
C GLY A 322 0.65 -38.88 -5.94
N VAL A 323 -0.19 -37.85 -5.88
CA VAL A 323 -1.66 -37.98 -5.72
C VAL A 323 -2.32 -38.38 -7.05
N LYS A 324 -3.39 -39.18 -7.03
CA LYS A 324 -4.16 -39.47 -8.26
C LYS A 324 -5.09 -38.32 -8.61
N ILE A 325 -5.29 -38.06 -9.91
CA ILE A 325 -6.17 -36.98 -10.36
C ILE A 325 -7.64 -37.20 -9.93
N SER A 326 -8.11 -38.45 -9.79
CA SER A 326 -9.45 -38.75 -9.25
C SER A 326 -9.58 -38.39 -7.77
N GLU A 327 -8.53 -38.59 -6.95
CA GLU A 327 -8.53 -38.27 -5.52
C GLU A 327 -8.62 -36.75 -5.27
N VAL A 328 -8.08 -35.92 -6.18
CA VAL A 328 -8.27 -34.46 -6.17
C VAL A 328 -9.74 -34.10 -6.41
N TYR A 329 -10.37 -34.73 -7.41
CA TYR A 329 -11.79 -34.52 -7.70
C TYR A 329 -12.70 -35.00 -6.56
N GLU A 330 -12.41 -36.17 -5.98
CA GLU A 330 -13.12 -36.71 -4.82
C GLU A 330 -13.00 -35.78 -3.60
N THR A 331 -11.83 -35.16 -3.39
CA THR A 331 -11.62 -34.17 -2.31
C THR A 331 -12.51 -32.94 -2.49
N GLY A 332 -12.52 -32.33 -3.68
CA GLY A 332 -13.38 -31.16 -3.95
C GLY A 332 -14.89 -31.48 -3.88
N VAL A 333 -15.32 -32.63 -4.41
CA VAL A 333 -16.73 -33.07 -4.29
C VAL A 333 -17.11 -33.41 -2.85
N LYS A 334 -16.18 -33.89 -2.02
CA LYS A 334 -16.42 -34.07 -0.59
C LYS A 334 -16.58 -32.71 0.11
N TYR A 335 -15.72 -31.74 -0.16
CA TYR A 335 -15.83 -30.39 0.41
C TYR A 335 -17.20 -29.76 0.13
N VAL A 336 -17.72 -29.85 -1.09
CA VAL A 336 -19.07 -29.36 -1.41
C VAL A 336 -20.17 -30.13 -0.66
N LYS A 337 -20.02 -31.45 -0.45
CA LYS A 337 -20.98 -32.25 0.32
C LYS A 337 -21.01 -31.92 1.81
N ASP A 338 -19.85 -31.61 2.37
CA ASP A 338 -19.71 -31.35 3.80
C ASP A 338 -20.17 -29.92 4.17
N GLU A 339 -19.96 -28.94 3.28
CA GLU A 339 -20.23 -27.51 3.54
C GLU A 339 -21.56 -26.98 2.95
N LYS A 340 -21.88 -27.31 1.68
CA LYS A 340 -23.05 -26.81 0.93
C LYS A 340 -23.62 -27.87 -0.02
N PRO A 341 -24.26 -28.94 0.49
CA PRO A 341 -24.68 -30.09 -0.30
C PRO A 341 -25.70 -29.76 -1.40
N GLU A 342 -26.46 -28.68 -1.27
CA GLU A 342 -27.38 -28.17 -2.31
C GLU A 342 -26.66 -27.67 -3.58
N MET A 343 -25.38 -27.29 -3.47
CA MET A 343 -24.59 -26.79 -4.60
C MET A 343 -24.08 -27.89 -5.55
N ILE A 344 -24.24 -29.17 -5.18
CA ILE A 344 -23.69 -30.32 -5.95
C ILE A 344 -24.25 -30.40 -7.37
N ASP A 345 -25.57 -30.21 -7.56
CA ASP A 345 -26.19 -30.31 -8.88
C ASP A 345 -25.91 -29.08 -9.77
N HIS A 346 -25.48 -27.98 -9.16
CA HIS A 346 -25.00 -26.77 -9.85
C HIS A 346 -23.52 -26.85 -10.25
N LEU A 347 -22.75 -27.79 -9.67
CA LEU A 347 -21.29 -27.84 -9.76
C LEU A 347 -20.75 -28.29 -11.13
N THR A 348 -19.64 -27.68 -11.56
CA THR A 348 -18.88 -28.13 -12.75
C THR A 348 -18.42 -29.58 -12.63
N LYS A 349 -18.78 -30.42 -13.62
CA LYS A 349 -18.54 -31.89 -13.67
C LYS A 349 -17.07 -32.33 -13.72
N HIS A 350 -16.13 -31.39 -13.71
CA HIS A 350 -14.68 -31.58 -13.60
C HIS A 350 -14.06 -30.27 -13.11
N PHE A 351 -12.96 -30.33 -12.35
CA PHE A 351 -12.31 -29.13 -11.77
C PHE A 351 -11.11 -28.62 -12.57
N GLY A 352 -10.97 -29.05 -13.82
CA GLY A 352 -9.88 -28.62 -14.70
C GLY A 352 -9.32 -29.71 -15.60
N PHE A 353 -8.17 -29.43 -16.20
CA PHE A 353 -7.43 -30.33 -17.09
C PHE A 353 -5.96 -29.94 -17.17
N ALA A 354 -5.09 -30.90 -17.50
CA ALA A 354 -3.71 -30.59 -17.83
C ALA A 354 -3.62 -29.73 -19.11
N MET A 355 -2.57 -28.92 -19.20
CA MET A 355 -2.36 -27.92 -20.26
C MET A 355 -0.88 -27.87 -20.68
N GLY A 356 -0.61 -27.41 -21.90
CA GLY A 356 0.74 -27.30 -22.44
C GLY A 356 0.73 -26.68 -23.83
N ILE A 357 1.26 -27.41 -24.82
CA ILE A 357 1.19 -26.99 -26.23
C ILE A 357 -0.25 -27.12 -26.76
N GLU A 358 -0.98 -28.11 -26.26
CA GLU A 358 -2.44 -28.18 -26.33
C GLU A 358 -3.08 -27.46 -25.15
N PHE A 359 -4.21 -26.81 -25.40
CA PHE A 359 -4.98 -26.12 -24.35
C PHE A 359 -5.64 -27.09 -23.37
N ARG A 360 -6.23 -28.20 -23.85
CA ARG A 360 -7.03 -29.12 -23.03
C ARG A 360 -6.67 -30.59 -23.22
N GLU A 361 -5.91 -31.14 -22.27
CA GLU A 361 -5.58 -32.56 -22.23
C GLU A 361 -6.80 -33.40 -21.81
N SER A 362 -7.49 -33.97 -22.79
CA SER A 362 -8.75 -34.71 -22.57
C SER A 362 -8.57 -36.04 -21.83
N SER A 363 -7.36 -36.57 -21.74
CA SER A 363 -7.02 -37.76 -20.93
C SER A 363 -6.63 -37.42 -19.48
N LEU A 364 -6.40 -36.14 -19.17
CA LEU A 364 -5.89 -35.66 -17.88
C LEU A 364 -6.82 -34.58 -17.30
N LEU A 365 -8.13 -34.84 -17.35
CA LEU A 365 -9.19 -34.05 -16.73
C LEU A 365 -9.21 -34.28 -15.21
N ILE A 366 -9.39 -33.23 -14.40
CA ILE A 366 -9.62 -33.37 -12.95
C ILE A 366 -11.06 -33.85 -12.74
N GLY A 367 -11.24 -35.17 -12.71
CA GLY A 367 -12.53 -35.85 -12.73
C GLY A 367 -12.46 -37.29 -12.22
N PRO A 368 -13.60 -37.93 -11.93
CA PRO A 368 -13.68 -39.16 -11.12
C PRO A 368 -13.15 -40.42 -11.81
N LYS A 369 -12.87 -40.36 -13.12
CA LYS A 369 -12.38 -41.49 -13.93
C LYS A 369 -10.88 -41.38 -14.27
N THR A 370 -10.19 -40.36 -13.77
CA THR A 370 -8.80 -40.06 -14.13
C THR A 370 -7.84 -40.62 -13.08
N HIS A 371 -7.49 -41.90 -13.19
CA HIS A 371 -6.62 -42.56 -12.19
C HIS A 371 -5.10 -42.32 -12.42
N ALA A 372 -4.74 -41.49 -13.39
CA ALA A 372 -3.36 -41.07 -13.63
C ALA A 372 -2.79 -40.28 -12.44
N VAL A 373 -1.47 -40.44 -12.20
CA VAL A 373 -0.77 -39.88 -11.04
C VAL A 373 -0.13 -38.53 -11.40
N LEU A 374 -0.30 -37.54 -10.54
CA LEU A 374 0.31 -36.22 -10.68
C LEU A 374 1.84 -36.31 -10.55
N LYS A 375 2.55 -35.54 -11.38
CA LYS A 375 4.02 -35.44 -11.36
C LYS A 375 4.45 -33.97 -11.27
N LYS A 376 5.58 -33.75 -10.60
CA LYS A 376 6.27 -32.45 -10.53
C LYS A 376 6.41 -31.83 -11.93
N GLY A 377 6.13 -30.53 -12.05
CA GLY A 377 6.24 -29.79 -13.30
C GLY A 377 5.11 -30.06 -14.31
N MET A 378 4.11 -30.89 -14.00
CA MET A 378 2.84 -30.83 -14.75
C MET A 378 2.19 -29.46 -14.57
N VAL A 379 1.43 -29.01 -15.57
CA VAL A 379 0.68 -27.75 -15.55
C VAL A 379 -0.78 -28.04 -15.82
N PHE A 380 -1.67 -27.43 -15.05
CA PHE A 380 -3.12 -27.59 -15.13
C PHE A 380 -3.80 -26.23 -15.29
N ASN A 381 -4.86 -26.19 -16.08
CA ASN A 381 -5.90 -25.19 -15.97
C ASN A 381 -6.90 -25.71 -14.93
N VAL A 382 -6.83 -25.21 -13.69
CA VAL A 382 -7.82 -25.50 -12.65
C VAL A 382 -8.98 -24.53 -12.86
N ASN A 383 -10.20 -25.04 -12.86
CA ASN A 383 -11.41 -24.24 -13.02
C ASN A 383 -12.57 -24.88 -12.27
N VAL A 384 -13.25 -24.08 -11.46
CA VAL A 384 -14.42 -24.49 -10.65
C VAL A 384 -15.54 -23.49 -10.89
N GLY A 385 -16.78 -23.99 -10.95
CA GLY A 385 -17.94 -23.13 -11.13
C GLY A 385 -19.25 -23.74 -10.69
N LEU A 386 -20.22 -22.85 -10.47
CA LEU A 386 -21.60 -23.14 -10.14
C LEU A 386 -22.48 -22.53 -11.25
N ALA A 387 -23.34 -23.33 -11.85
CA ALA A 387 -24.18 -22.93 -12.98
C ALA A 387 -25.68 -23.09 -12.68
N ASN A 388 -26.51 -22.26 -13.32
CA ASN A 388 -27.96 -22.22 -13.13
C ASN A 388 -28.38 -21.87 -11.69
N LEU A 389 -27.58 -21.06 -10.97
CA LEU A 389 -27.99 -20.49 -9.70
C LEU A 389 -29.13 -19.48 -9.93
N THR A 390 -30.05 -19.35 -8.97
CA THR A 390 -31.19 -18.44 -9.08
C THR A 390 -31.00 -17.25 -8.15
N ASN A 391 -31.19 -16.03 -8.68
CA ASN A 391 -31.32 -14.82 -7.87
C ASN A 391 -32.80 -14.47 -7.71
N SER A 392 -33.32 -14.54 -6.49
CA SER A 392 -34.71 -14.19 -6.14
C SER A 392 -34.98 -12.69 -6.13
N GLU A 393 -33.95 -11.87 -5.95
CA GLU A 393 -34.04 -10.41 -5.77
C GLU A 393 -33.93 -9.66 -7.10
N ALA A 394 -33.52 -10.33 -8.17
CA ALA A 394 -33.47 -9.74 -9.51
C ALA A 394 -34.86 -9.30 -9.99
N THR A 395 -34.99 -8.02 -10.33
CA THR A 395 -36.23 -7.41 -10.84
C THR A 395 -36.49 -7.82 -12.29
N ASP A 396 -35.43 -7.85 -13.10
CA ASP A 396 -35.42 -8.17 -14.51
C ASP A 396 -35.47 -9.69 -14.79
N LYS A 397 -35.37 -10.10 -16.06
CA LYS A 397 -35.40 -11.53 -16.45
C LYS A 397 -34.00 -12.13 -16.65
N GLU A 398 -33.01 -11.30 -16.87
CA GLU A 398 -31.67 -11.68 -17.29
C GLU A 398 -30.75 -11.84 -16.06
N GLY A 399 -31.00 -11.08 -14.98
CA GLY A 399 -30.37 -11.26 -13.66
C GLY A 399 -30.87 -12.46 -12.84
N LYS A 400 -32.04 -13.04 -13.19
CA LYS A 400 -32.68 -14.12 -12.40
C LYS A 400 -31.94 -15.45 -12.39
N ILE A 401 -31.17 -15.73 -13.42
CA ILE A 401 -30.29 -16.89 -13.48
C ILE A 401 -28.86 -16.38 -13.55
N TYR A 402 -27.97 -16.94 -12.75
CA TYR A 402 -26.55 -16.61 -12.77
C TYR A 402 -25.66 -17.85 -12.71
N ALA A 403 -24.38 -17.65 -13.05
CA ALA A 403 -23.35 -18.66 -12.89
C ALA A 403 -22.05 -18.01 -12.43
N LEU A 404 -21.36 -18.68 -11.50
CA LEU A 404 -20.07 -18.24 -10.98
C LEU A 404 -18.99 -19.17 -11.54
N PHE A 405 -17.92 -18.61 -12.10
CA PHE A 405 -16.83 -19.38 -12.68
C PHE A 405 -15.49 -18.69 -12.44
N ILE A 406 -14.53 -19.46 -11.91
CA ILE A 406 -13.16 -19.03 -11.65
C ILE A 406 -12.19 -20.10 -12.11
N GLY A 407 -10.96 -19.68 -12.43
CA GLY A 407 -9.94 -20.61 -12.86
C GLY A 407 -8.60 -19.94 -13.12
N ASP A 408 -7.55 -20.70 -12.87
CA ASP A 408 -6.16 -20.25 -12.90
C ASP A 408 -5.26 -21.33 -13.51
N THR A 409 -4.14 -20.90 -14.10
CA THR A 409 -3.10 -21.80 -14.59
C THR A 409 -2.15 -22.12 -13.44
N VAL A 410 -2.02 -23.38 -13.07
CA VAL A 410 -1.23 -23.81 -11.89
C VAL A 410 -0.20 -24.89 -12.23
N MET A 411 0.89 -24.94 -11.46
CA MET A 411 2.02 -25.84 -11.65
C MET A 411 2.14 -26.81 -10.46
N ILE A 412 2.24 -28.11 -10.74
CA ILE A 412 2.32 -29.15 -9.72
C ILE A 412 3.72 -29.20 -9.09
N ASN A 413 3.76 -29.07 -7.77
CA ASN A 413 4.97 -29.18 -6.96
C ASN A 413 5.13 -30.58 -6.35
N GLU A 414 6.30 -30.84 -5.75
CA GLU A 414 6.70 -32.18 -5.29
C GLU A 414 6.23 -32.50 -3.87
N ALA A 415 6.24 -31.51 -2.97
CA ALA A 415 5.84 -31.65 -1.57
C ALA A 415 5.13 -30.39 -1.02
N GLN A 416 4.60 -29.55 -1.91
CA GLN A 416 3.89 -28.31 -1.61
C GLN A 416 2.61 -28.24 -2.48
N PRO A 417 1.59 -27.46 -2.09
CA PRO A 417 0.44 -27.14 -2.95
C PRO A 417 0.86 -26.61 -4.33
N ALA A 418 -0.04 -26.68 -5.32
CA ALA A 418 0.25 -26.21 -6.67
C ALA A 418 0.51 -24.69 -6.71
N THR A 419 1.56 -24.24 -7.40
CA THR A 419 1.86 -22.81 -7.55
C THR A 419 0.97 -22.21 -8.63
N ASN A 420 0.18 -21.19 -8.27
CA ASN A 420 -0.57 -20.38 -9.22
C ASN A 420 0.38 -19.56 -10.12
N LEU A 421 0.20 -19.63 -11.43
CA LEU A 421 0.96 -18.90 -12.45
C LEU A 421 0.18 -17.69 -13.02
N THR A 422 -1.12 -17.56 -12.74
CA THR A 422 -1.98 -16.40 -13.10
C THR A 422 -2.43 -15.63 -11.84
N PRO A 423 -1.52 -14.96 -11.11
CA PRO A 423 -1.85 -14.19 -9.92
C PRO A 423 -2.59 -12.89 -10.26
N SER A 424 -3.89 -13.01 -10.56
CA SER A 424 -4.82 -11.88 -10.65
C SER A 424 -5.70 -11.86 -9.41
N LYS A 425 -5.83 -10.68 -8.77
CA LYS A 425 -6.69 -10.48 -7.58
C LYS A 425 -8.12 -10.99 -7.86
N LYS A 426 -8.70 -11.73 -6.91
CA LYS A 426 -9.97 -12.46 -7.07
C LYS A 426 -10.86 -12.53 -5.82
N LYS A 427 -10.59 -11.75 -4.77
CA LYS A 427 -11.55 -11.55 -3.67
C LYS A 427 -12.67 -10.62 -4.16
N VAL A 428 -13.86 -10.68 -3.55
CA VAL A 428 -15.02 -9.84 -3.89
C VAL A 428 -14.62 -8.36 -4.01
N LYS A 429 -13.87 -7.81 -3.04
CA LYS A 429 -13.34 -6.41 -3.07
C LYS A 429 -12.43 -6.02 -4.26
N ASN A 430 -12.18 -6.94 -5.21
CA ASN A 430 -11.38 -6.67 -6.42
C ASN A 430 -12.13 -6.99 -7.73
N ILE A 431 -13.27 -7.67 -7.65
CA ILE A 431 -14.11 -8.12 -8.79
C ILE A 431 -15.55 -7.64 -8.71
N GLY A 432 -15.98 -7.17 -7.53
CA GLY A 432 -17.19 -6.38 -7.33
C GLY A 432 -17.06 -5.00 -7.98
N ILE A 433 -18.17 -4.52 -8.52
CA ILE A 433 -18.36 -3.22 -9.14
C ILE A 433 -19.64 -2.67 -8.50
N PHE A 434 -19.50 -1.64 -7.68
CA PHE A 434 -20.61 -1.03 -6.96
C PHE A 434 -20.98 0.27 -7.66
N VAL A 435 -22.08 0.25 -8.40
CA VAL A 435 -22.66 1.40 -9.08
C VAL A 435 -23.61 2.08 -8.12
N LYS A 436 -23.47 3.39 -7.92
CA LYS A 436 -24.49 4.21 -7.26
C LYS A 436 -25.64 4.42 -8.24
N ASP A 437 -26.85 4.12 -7.83
CA ASP A 437 -28.04 4.37 -8.66
C ASP A 437 -28.36 5.87 -8.62
N GLU A 438 -28.30 6.54 -9.78
CA GLU A 438 -28.52 8.00 -9.90
C GLU A 438 -29.97 8.42 -9.53
N GLU A 439 -30.90 7.47 -9.38
CA GLU A 439 -32.30 7.73 -8.98
C GLU A 439 -32.43 8.26 -7.53
N GLU A 440 -31.42 8.12 -6.66
CA GLU A 440 -31.44 8.76 -5.33
C GLU A 440 -31.02 10.24 -5.33
N GLU A 441 -30.43 10.78 -6.41
CA GLU A 441 -29.98 12.19 -6.45
C GLU A 441 -31.01 13.19 -7.03
N GLU A 442 -32.14 12.75 -7.61
CA GLU A 442 -33.11 13.68 -8.23
C GLU A 442 -34.12 14.35 -7.26
N GLU A 443 -34.37 13.87 -6.04
CA GLU A 443 -35.35 14.51 -5.12
C GLU A 443 -34.79 15.71 -4.30
N GLU A 444 -33.48 15.81 -4.03
CA GLU A 444 -32.89 16.99 -3.34
C GLU A 444 -32.45 18.11 -4.30
N GLY A 445 -33.07 18.19 -5.49
CA GLY A 445 -32.62 19.02 -6.61
C GLY A 445 -33.13 20.46 -6.71
N SER A 446 -34.25 20.85 -6.06
CA SER A 446 -34.72 22.26 -6.14
C SER A 446 -35.71 22.72 -5.04
N GLY A 447 -35.36 23.81 -4.34
CA GLY A 447 -36.28 24.42 -3.35
C GLY A 447 -35.69 25.65 -2.62
N LYS A 448 -35.86 26.86 -3.17
CA LYS A 448 -35.65 28.10 -2.42
C LYS A 448 -36.90 28.44 -1.63
N GLU A 449 -36.94 28.17 -0.33
CA GLU A 449 -38.06 28.59 0.50
C GLU A 449 -38.08 30.11 0.75
N ASN A 450 -39.24 30.70 0.48
CA ASN A 450 -39.78 31.88 1.15
C ASN A 450 -41.31 31.72 1.13
N GLU A 451 -41.96 32.13 2.22
CA GLU A 451 -43.37 31.87 2.59
C GLU A 451 -44.44 32.47 1.63
N PRO A 452 -45.77 32.24 1.80
CA PRO A 452 -46.50 31.25 2.62
C PRO A 452 -47.68 30.49 1.90
N LYS A 453 -48.34 29.59 2.64
CA LYS A 453 -49.70 29.02 2.41
C LYS A 453 -50.81 30.12 2.47
N PRO A 454 -52.06 29.97 1.93
CA PRO A 454 -53.03 28.90 2.29
C PRO A 454 -54.14 28.55 1.25
N GLU A 455 -55.29 28.05 1.76
CA GLU A 455 -56.55 27.56 1.11
C GLU A 455 -56.50 26.09 0.60
N ILE A 456 -57.02 25.05 1.26
CA ILE A 456 -58.22 24.77 2.10
C ILE A 456 -59.51 24.51 1.30
N LEU A 457 -60.13 23.35 1.59
CA LEU A 457 -61.46 22.78 1.21
C LEU A 457 -61.41 21.61 0.17
N GLY A 458 -61.84 20.39 0.51
CA GLY A 458 -62.19 19.83 1.83
C GLY A 458 -63.01 18.51 1.79
N ARG A 459 -63.24 17.92 2.98
CA ARG A 459 -64.27 16.88 3.34
C ARG A 459 -64.33 15.62 2.44
N GLY A 460 -63.82 14.44 2.79
CA GLY A 460 -63.61 13.82 4.10
C GLY A 460 -64.41 12.51 4.27
N LYS A 461 -63.79 11.49 4.87
CA LYS A 461 -64.45 10.44 5.68
C LYS A 461 -63.41 9.75 6.58
N ARG A 462 -63.81 9.33 7.78
CA ARG A 462 -62.98 8.65 8.78
C ARG A 462 -63.68 7.37 9.26
N THR A 463 -63.10 6.22 8.93
CA THR A 463 -63.12 4.93 9.67
C THR A 463 -62.07 4.06 8.98
N ALA A 464 -60.88 3.79 9.54
CA ALA A 464 -60.52 3.18 10.82
C ALA A 464 -60.70 1.64 10.84
N VAL A 465 -59.70 0.96 11.41
CA VAL A 465 -59.53 -0.49 11.60
C VAL A 465 -59.06 -1.29 10.37
N ILE A 466 -57.77 -1.66 10.36
CA ILE A 466 -57.26 -3.03 10.62
C ILE A 466 -55.80 -2.89 11.06
N GLU A 467 -55.50 -3.21 12.32
CA GLU A 467 -54.15 -3.27 12.88
C GLU A 467 -53.56 -4.65 12.64
N SER A 468 -52.88 -4.87 11.50
CA SER A 468 -52.28 -6.19 11.20
C SER A 468 -51.05 -6.18 10.28
N LYS A 469 -50.36 -5.04 10.13
CA LYS A 469 -49.17 -4.90 9.27
C LYS A 469 -48.02 -4.06 9.88
N LEU A 470 -47.93 -4.03 11.21
CA LEU A 470 -46.75 -3.52 11.94
C LEU A 470 -46.20 -4.63 12.85
N ARG A 471 -45.42 -5.53 12.24
CA ARG A 471 -44.51 -6.52 12.86
C ARG A 471 -43.71 -7.22 11.76
N THR A 472 -42.52 -7.69 12.10
CA THR A 472 -41.54 -8.35 11.22
C THR A 472 -41.04 -7.56 10.01
N GLU A 473 -40.71 -6.29 10.22
CA GLU A 473 -39.45 -5.75 9.72
C GLU A 473 -38.59 -5.41 10.94
N HIS A 474 -37.43 -6.04 11.07
CA HIS A 474 -36.44 -5.69 12.09
C HIS A 474 -35.64 -4.48 11.61
N SER A 475 -35.50 -3.48 12.47
CA SER A 475 -34.71 -2.27 12.17
C SER A 475 -33.28 -2.63 11.78
N SER A 476 -32.64 -1.84 10.91
CA SER A 476 -31.21 -1.95 10.63
C SER A 476 -30.38 -1.86 11.93
N GLU A 477 -30.80 -1.00 12.85
CA GLU A 477 -30.28 -0.85 14.21
C GLU A 477 -30.36 -2.14 15.05
N GLU A 478 -31.46 -2.89 14.94
CA GLU A 478 -31.66 -4.13 15.69
C GLU A 478 -30.75 -5.25 15.16
N LYS A 479 -30.52 -5.29 13.84
CA LYS A 479 -29.53 -6.17 13.20
C LYS A 479 -28.09 -5.80 13.60
N ARG A 480 -27.75 -4.50 13.65
CA ARG A 480 -26.47 -4.01 14.17
C ARG A 480 -26.26 -4.47 15.63
N LYS A 481 -27.27 -4.32 16.50
CA LYS A 481 -27.20 -4.71 17.91
C LYS A 481 -27.02 -6.23 18.10
N GLN A 482 -27.67 -7.06 17.28
CA GLN A 482 -27.47 -8.52 17.28
C GLN A 482 -26.03 -8.89 16.87
N HIS A 483 -25.54 -8.36 15.75
CA HIS A 483 -24.19 -8.65 15.25
C HIS A 483 -23.08 -8.18 16.22
N GLN A 484 -23.22 -6.98 16.79
CA GLN A 484 -22.30 -6.46 17.82
C GLN A 484 -22.29 -7.35 19.09
N LYS A 485 -23.40 -8.01 19.44
CA LYS A 485 -23.48 -8.94 20.58
C LYS A 485 -22.80 -10.29 20.28
N GLU A 486 -22.86 -10.77 19.04
CA GLU A 486 -22.07 -11.93 18.59
C GLU A 486 -20.56 -11.63 18.61
N LEU A 487 -20.16 -10.46 18.08
CA LEU A 487 -18.76 -10.00 18.11
C LEU A 487 -18.22 -9.89 19.55
N ALA A 488 -19.04 -9.44 20.52
CA ALA A 488 -18.65 -9.36 21.93
C ALA A 488 -18.27 -10.73 22.53
N GLN A 489 -19.03 -11.78 22.19
CA GLN A 489 -18.76 -13.14 22.66
C GLN A 489 -17.48 -13.69 22.04
N GLN A 490 -17.34 -13.57 20.71
CA GLN A 490 -16.14 -14.01 19.98
C GLN A 490 -14.87 -13.29 20.46
N LEU A 491 -14.96 -11.99 20.73
CA LEU A 491 -13.85 -11.19 21.27
C LEU A 491 -13.40 -11.71 22.63
N ASN A 492 -14.32 -11.94 23.57
CA ASN A 492 -13.99 -12.47 24.90
C ASN A 492 -13.36 -13.88 24.83
N GLU A 493 -13.83 -14.75 23.92
CA GLU A 493 -13.21 -16.07 23.70
C GLU A 493 -11.80 -15.98 23.10
N VAL A 494 -11.61 -15.14 22.07
CA VAL A 494 -10.31 -14.91 21.42
C VAL A 494 -9.31 -14.24 22.37
N ALA A 495 -9.76 -13.31 23.23
CA ALA A 495 -8.94 -12.67 24.25
C ALA A 495 -8.44 -13.69 25.29
N LYS A 496 -9.33 -14.56 25.82
CA LYS A 496 -8.94 -15.64 26.74
C LYS A 496 -7.98 -16.64 26.08
N ALA A 497 -8.20 -17.00 24.82
CA ALA A 497 -7.29 -17.87 24.07
C ALA A 497 -5.90 -17.23 23.84
N ARG A 498 -5.83 -15.92 23.61
CA ARG A 498 -4.58 -15.15 23.47
C ARG A 498 -3.81 -15.07 24.80
N LEU A 499 -4.50 -14.71 25.88
CA LEU A 499 -3.93 -14.60 27.23
C LEU A 499 -3.35 -15.93 27.74
N ALA A 500 -4.05 -17.05 27.49
CA ALA A 500 -3.55 -18.38 27.82
C ALA A 500 -2.18 -18.67 27.17
N GLN A 501 -1.97 -18.23 25.92
CA GLN A 501 -0.71 -18.40 25.19
C GLN A 501 0.39 -17.41 25.61
N GLN A 502 0.05 -16.20 26.08
CA GLN A 502 1.02 -15.18 26.51
C GLN A 502 1.64 -15.43 27.90
N SER A 503 1.12 -16.40 28.67
CA SER A 503 1.45 -16.68 30.08
C SER A 503 2.92 -17.02 30.42
N GLY A 504 3.83 -17.08 29.45
CA GLY A 504 5.26 -17.37 29.65
C GLY A 504 6.20 -16.16 29.79
N GLY A 505 5.71 -14.93 29.54
CA GLY A 505 6.56 -13.77 29.26
C GLY A 505 6.81 -12.78 30.42
N LYS A 506 7.41 -13.19 31.54
CA LYS A 506 7.93 -12.20 32.52
C LYS A 506 9.17 -11.51 31.96
N GLU A 507 9.08 -10.22 31.68
CA GLU A 507 10.25 -9.40 31.37
C GLU A 507 11.27 -9.46 32.52
N GLN A 508 12.53 -9.72 32.19
CA GLN A 508 13.61 -9.61 33.16
C GLN A 508 13.98 -8.14 33.32
N GLU A 509 13.60 -7.53 34.44
CA GLU A 509 14.17 -6.25 34.87
C GLU A 509 15.70 -6.34 34.87
N LYS A 510 16.34 -5.68 33.90
CA LYS A 510 17.80 -5.66 33.80
C LYS A 510 18.35 -4.81 34.93
N ILE A 511 18.90 -5.47 35.95
CA ILE A 511 19.55 -4.84 37.10
C ILE A 511 20.56 -3.80 36.61
N ARG A 512 20.26 -2.52 36.88
CA ARG A 512 21.03 -1.36 36.43
C ARG A 512 22.43 -1.44 37.03
N LYS A 513 23.48 -1.42 36.18
CA LYS A 513 24.87 -1.49 36.63
C LYS A 513 25.18 -0.31 37.55
N SER A 514 25.67 -0.58 38.75
CA SER A 514 26.02 0.46 39.72
C SER A 514 27.17 1.34 39.18
N THR A 515 26.92 2.64 39.08
CA THR A 515 27.92 3.64 38.70
C THR A 515 28.85 3.91 39.90
N ILE A 516 30.16 3.84 39.69
CA ILE A 516 31.17 3.92 40.76
C ILE A 516 32.02 5.18 40.57
N SER A 517 31.99 6.11 41.54
CA SER A 517 32.73 7.38 41.51
C SER A 517 34.23 7.18 41.26
N TYR A 518 34.89 6.38 42.10
CA TYR A 518 36.30 6.03 41.98
C TYR A 518 36.52 4.56 42.35
N LYS A 519 37.31 3.83 41.55
CA LYS A 519 37.64 2.42 41.79
C LYS A 519 38.84 2.20 42.71
N SER A 520 39.62 3.24 42.98
CA SER A 520 40.81 3.19 43.84
C SER A 520 41.27 4.61 44.22
N LEU A 521 41.95 4.73 45.36
CA LEU A 521 42.48 6.02 45.88
C LEU A 521 43.43 6.74 44.91
N SER A 522 44.06 6.01 43.97
CA SER A 522 44.89 6.56 42.91
C SER A 522 44.16 7.46 41.91
N HIS A 523 42.82 7.34 41.82
CA HIS A 523 42.00 8.14 40.91
C HIS A 523 41.37 9.37 41.58
N MET A 524 41.48 9.51 42.91
CA MET A 524 40.94 10.65 43.63
C MET A 524 41.79 11.91 43.36
N PRO A 525 41.19 13.06 43.00
CA PRO A 525 41.88 14.33 42.81
C PRO A 525 42.74 14.72 44.01
N ARG A 526 43.94 15.27 43.72
CA ARG A 526 44.90 15.74 44.72
C ARG A 526 44.99 17.27 44.78
N GLU A 527 43.99 17.94 44.23
CA GLU A 527 43.89 19.40 44.16
C GLU A 527 43.90 20.06 45.55
N PRO A 528 44.35 21.33 45.67
CA PRO A 528 44.36 22.05 46.94
C PRO A 528 42.95 22.14 47.53
N GLU A 529 41.93 22.37 46.71
CA GLU A 529 40.53 22.50 47.14
C GLU A 529 40.03 21.28 47.94
N VAL A 530 40.36 20.07 47.49
CA VAL A 530 39.98 18.82 48.19
C VAL A 530 40.72 18.66 49.53
N LYS A 531 41.94 19.20 49.65
CA LYS A 531 42.72 19.22 50.92
C LYS A 531 42.24 20.31 51.88
N GLU A 532 41.77 21.43 51.33
CA GLU A 532 41.17 22.56 52.05
C GLU A 532 39.70 22.30 52.43
N LEU A 533 39.19 21.09 52.22
CA LEU A 533 37.81 20.68 52.48
C LEU A 533 36.75 21.56 51.78
N LYS A 534 37.11 22.09 50.60
CA LYS A 534 36.17 22.76 49.70
C LYS A 534 35.37 21.71 48.91
N LEU A 535 34.12 22.06 48.58
CA LEU A 535 33.32 21.30 47.61
C LEU A 535 34.07 21.24 46.27
N TYR A 536 34.24 20.06 45.70
CA TYR A 536 34.91 19.87 44.42
C TYR A 536 34.06 19.02 43.47
N VAL A 537 34.00 19.38 42.19
CA VAL A 537 33.24 18.67 41.16
C VAL A 537 34.19 18.11 40.12
N ASP A 538 34.46 16.80 40.17
CA ASP A 538 35.24 16.14 39.15
C ASP A 538 34.39 15.95 37.89
N LYS A 539 34.65 16.77 36.87
CA LYS A 539 33.98 16.70 35.56
C LYS A 539 34.35 15.47 34.73
N LYS A 540 35.42 14.76 35.07
CA LYS A 540 35.94 13.60 34.32
C LYS A 540 35.41 12.27 34.87
N TYR A 541 35.23 12.17 36.18
CA TYR A 541 34.61 11.03 36.87
C TYR A 541 33.16 11.29 37.31
N GLU A 542 32.59 12.43 36.91
CA GLU A 542 31.18 12.83 37.07
C GLU A 542 30.71 12.66 38.52
N THR A 543 31.53 13.16 39.45
CA THR A 543 31.36 12.98 40.89
C THR A 543 31.66 14.25 41.68
N VAL A 544 30.84 14.49 42.71
CA VAL A 544 30.97 15.59 43.66
C VAL A 544 31.65 15.07 44.92
N ILE A 545 32.75 15.70 45.32
CA ILE A 545 33.44 15.42 46.57
C ILE A 545 32.87 16.35 47.63
N LEU A 546 32.23 15.76 48.65
CA LEU A 546 31.53 16.45 49.73
C LEU A 546 32.24 16.21 51.07
N PRO A 547 32.63 17.26 51.81
CA PRO A 547 33.28 17.11 53.11
C PRO A 547 32.21 16.76 54.17
N ILE A 548 32.13 15.48 54.56
CA ILE A 548 31.25 15.02 55.64
C ILE A 548 32.08 14.99 56.92
N PHE A 549 31.80 15.94 57.84
CA PHE A 549 32.49 16.09 59.13
C PHE A 549 34.04 16.02 59.04
N GLY A 550 34.61 16.65 58.01
CA GLY A 550 36.05 16.69 57.76
C GLY A 550 36.60 15.58 56.85
N ILE A 551 35.76 14.64 56.39
CA ILE A 551 36.15 13.56 55.48
C ILE A 551 35.65 13.89 54.05
N PRO A 552 36.51 14.00 53.02
CA PRO A 552 36.08 14.21 51.64
C PRO A 552 35.49 12.93 51.03
N VAL A 553 34.16 12.85 50.92
CA VAL A 553 33.42 11.67 50.43
C VAL A 553 32.92 11.88 48.99
N PRO A 554 33.21 10.97 48.04
CA PRO A 554 32.88 11.16 46.61
C PRO A 554 31.54 10.53 46.17
N PHE A 555 30.54 11.38 45.93
CA PHE A 555 29.22 10.98 45.44
C PHE A 555 29.15 11.08 43.92
N HIS A 556 28.73 10.03 43.22
CA HIS A 556 28.52 10.08 41.77
C HIS A 556 27.26 10.89 41.44
N ILE A 557 27.26 11.65 40.34
CA ILE A 557 26.15 12.57 39.99
C ILE A 557 24.80 11.84 39.86
N SER A 558 24.79 10.55 39.47
CA SER A 558 23.57 9.74 39.41
C SER A 558 22.92 9.43 40.77
N THR A 559 23.58 9.67 41.91
CA THR A 559 22.96 9.53 43.24
C THR A 559 22.33 10.83 43.76
N ILE A 560 22.51 11.97 43.08
CA ILE A 560 21.97 13.27 43.46
C ILE A 560 20.67 13.54 42.70
N LYS A 561 19.55 13.64 43.44
CA LYS A 561 18.20 13.87 42.90
C LYS A 561 18.03 15.28 42.35
N ASN A 562 18.33 16.28 43.18
CA ASN A 562 18.39 17.69 42.81
C ASN A 562 19.24 18.49 43.82
N ILE A 563 19.51 19.75 43.49
CA ILE A 563 20.28 20.68 44.31
C ILE A 563 19.57 22.03 44.35
N SER A 564 19.43 22.61 45.53
CA SER A 564 18.84 23.93 45.76
C SER A 564 19.78 24.81 46.59
N GLN A 565 19.66 26.12 46.40
CA GLN A 565 20.45 27.14 47.10
C GLN A 565 19.50 28.18 47.67
N SER A 566 19.67 28.56 48.93
CA SER A 566 19.05 29.74 49.55
C SER A 566 20.12 30.68 50.10
N VAL A 567 19.76 31.94 50.28
CA VAL A 567 20.62 32.97 50.88
C VAL A 567 19.80 33.69 51.94
N GLU A 568 20.28 33.67 53.17
CA GLU A 568 19.57 34.15 54.37
C GLU A 568 20.53 35.09 55.12
N GLY A 569 20.47 36.37 54.77
CA GLY A 569 21.37 37.40 55.27
C GLY A 569 22.84 37.10 54.97
N ASP A 570 23.68 37.08 56.00
CA ASP A 570 25.12 36.84 55.90
C ASP A 570 25.52 35.39 55.59
N TYR A 571 24.55 34.48 55.40
CA TYR A 571 24.80 33.07 55.09
C TYR A 571 24.20 32.62 53.76
N THR A 572 24.96 31.83 53.01
CA THR A 572 24.48 31.05 51.87
C THR A 572 24.35 29.58 52.28
N TYR A 573 23.22 28.97 51.93
CA TYR A 573 22.94 27.54 52.13
C TYR A 573 22.88 26.81 50.79
N LEU A 574 23.49 25.62 50.74
CA LEU A 574 23.46 24.72 49.58
C LEU A 574 22.94 23.35 50.02
N ARG A 575 21.72 23.00 49.62
CA ARG A 575 21.09 21.71 49.94
C ARG A 575 21.20 20.76 48.74
N ILE A 576 21.82 19.61 48.99
CA ILE A 576 22.02 18.53 48.03
C ILE A 576 21.10 17.39 48.47
N ASN A 577 20.09 17.06 47.66
CA ASN A 577 19.16 15.97 47.93
C ASN A 577 19.57 14.74 47.11
N PHE A 578 19.54 13.56 47.71
CA PHE A 578 19.97 12.31 47.12
C PHE A 578 18.78 11.42 46.75
N PHE A 579 19.04 10.42 45.90
CA PHE A 579 18.08 9.35 45.63
C PHE A 579 18.09 8.32 46.76
N HIS A 580 16.91 8.08 47.35
CA HIS A 580 16.66 7.07 48.36
C HIS A 580 15.33 6.34 48.07
N PRO A 581 15.10 5.12 48.58
CA PRO A 581 13.78 4.46 48.54
C PRO A 581 12.67 5.38 49.07
N GLY A 582 11.54 5.41 48.39
CA GLY A 582 10.43 6.35 48.65
C GLY A 582 10.58 7.73 47.97
N ALA A 583 11.78 8.16 47.55
CA ALA A 583 11.97 9.47 46.90
C ALA A 583 11.39 9.57 45.47
N THR A 584 10.92 8.45 44.90
CA THR A 584 10.65 8.28 43.46
C THR A 584 9.29 7.64 43.14
N MET A 585 8.35 7.57 44.11
CA MET A 585 7.05 6.86 43.99
C MET A 585 6.10 7.32 42.85
N GLY A 586 6.46 8.33 42.04
CA GLY A 586 5.68 8.78 40.89
C GLY A 586 6.37 8.68 39.52
N ARG A 587 7.64 8.24 39.43
CA ARG A 587 8.38 8.15 38.15
C ARG A 587 9.41 7.02 38.14
N ASN A 588 9.44 6.24 37.05
CA ASN A 588 10.41 5.15 36.79
C ASN A 588 11.88 5.63 36.57
N GLU A 589 12.22 6.84 36.99
CA GLU A 589 13.59 7.38 36.95
C GLU A 589 14.47 6.81 38.09
N GLY A 590 13.83 6.41 39.20
CA GLY A 590 14.44 5.70 40.32
C GLY A 590 14.60 4.21 40.06
N GLY A 591 15.51 3.84 39.14
CA GLY A 591 15.76 2.43 38.79
C GLY A 591 16.18 1.56 40.00
N SER A 592 15.80 0.28 39.95
CA SER A 592 15.89 -0.69 41.06
C SER A 592 17.20 -0.62 41.87
N TYR A 593 17.07 -0.36 43.17
CA TYR A 593 18.18 -0.27 44.11
C TYR A 593 18.72 -1.69 44.41
N PRO A 594 20.02 -1.99 44.22
CA PRO A 594 20.57 -3.33 44.45
C PRO A 594 20.43 -3.85 45.90
N GLN A 595 20.15 -2.96 46.86
CA GLN A 595 19.80 -3.26 48.24
C GLN A 595 18.74 -2.25 48.69
N PRO A 596 17.44 -2.60 48.75
CA PRO A 596 16.39 -1.67 49.17
C PRO A 596 16.47 -1.34 50.67
N ASP A 597 16.90 -2.29 51.50
CA ASP A 597 16.95 -2.17 52.97
C ASP A 597 18.21 -1.47 53.50
N ALA A 598 19.03 -0.88 52.63
CA ALA A 598 20.25 -0.18 53.02
C ALA A 598 19.96 1.21 53.63
N THR A 599 20.86 1.70 54.48
CA THR A 599 20.75 3.06 55.04
C THR A 599 21.19 4.11 54.01
N PHE A 600 20.23 4.82 53.41
CA PHE A 600 20.49 5.90 52.46
C PHE A 600 20.59 7.27 53.13
N VAL A 601 21.40 8.16 52.57
CA VAL A 601 21.39 9.59 52.88
C VAL A 601 20.21 10.24 52.15
N LYS A 602 19.40 11.05 52.83
CA LYS A 602 18.31 11.82 52.21
C LYS A 602 18.82 13.13 51.61
N GLU A 603 19.41 13.98 52.44
CA GLU A 603 19.87 15.31 52.07
C GLU A 603 21.08 15.74 52.92
N VAL A 604 21.91 16.62 52.36
CA VAL A 604 23.01 17.30 53.08
C VAL A 604 22.90 18.79 52.77
N THR A 605 22.88 19.63 53.81
CA THR A 605 22.89 21.10 53.66
C THR A 605 24.21 21.68 54.16
N TYR A 606 24.95 22.34 53.28
CA TYR A 606 26.13 23.13 53.63
C TYR A 606 25.75 24.59 53.87
N ARG A 607 26.40 25.25 54.84
CA ARG A 607 26.27 26.68 55.12
C ARG A 607 27.65 27.34 55.06
N SER A 608 27.76 28.49 54.42
CA SER A 608 28.99 29.30 54.36
C SER A 608 28.67 30.79 54.50
N THR A 609 29.63 31.59 54.96
CA THR A 609 29.48 33.04 55.14
C THR A 609 29.62 33.81 53.82
N ASN A 610 28.82 34.88 53.71
CA ASN A 610 28.90 35.90 52.66
C ASN A 610 29.87 37.04 53.03
N THR A 611 30.19 37.18 54.32
CA THR A 611 31.22 38.10 54.81
C THR A 611 32.62 37.68 54.33
N LYS A 612 33.51 38.66 54.18
CA LYS A 612 34.86 38.52 53.63
C LYS A 612 35.90 39.03 54.62
N GLU A 613 36.84 38.16 55.01
CA GLU A 613 37.93 38.55 55.92
C GLU A 613 39.00 39.42 55.22
N PRO A 614 39.65 40.37 55.94
CA PRO A 614 40.68 41.25 55.37
C PRO A 614 41.95 40.50 54.92
N GLY A 615 41.97 40.10 53.66
CA GLY A 615 43.12 39.42 53.02
C GLY A 615 42.71 38.35 52.01
N GLU A 616 41.48 37.85 52.10
CA GLU A 616 40.95 36.88 51.12
C GLU A 616 40.61 37.55 49.77
N ILE A 617 40.53 36.75 48.71
CA ILE A 617 40.18 37.26 47.37
C ILE A 617 38.66 37.26 47.16
N SER A 618 37.99 36.14 47.46
CA SER A 618 36.53 35.97 47.36
C SER A 618 35.94 35.49 48.68
N ALA A 619 34.70 35.90 49.01
CA ALA A 619 33.99 35.38 50.19
C ALA A 619 33.80 33.85 50.13
N PRO A 620 33.82 33.12 51.27
CA PRO A 620 33.70 31.66 51.31
C PRO A 620 32.44 31.07 50.65
N SER A 621 31.35 31.84 50.50
CA SER A 621 30.15 31.42 49.76
C SER A 621 30.32 31.33 48.24
N SER A 622 31.36 31.96 47.65
CA SER A 622 31.67 31.85 46.21
C SER A 622 31.86 30.39 45.76
N ASN A 623 32.37 29.55 46.66
CA ASN A 623 32.54 28.12 46.44
C ASN A 623 31.19 27.39 46.33
N LEU A 624 30.21 27.72 47.19
CA LEU A 624 28.86 27.14 47.12
C LEU A 624 28.19 27.48 45.77
N ASN A 625 28.29 28.74 45.35
CA ASN A 625 27.73 29.23 44.08
C ASN A 625 28.39 28.53 42.88
N THR A 626 29.72 28.35 42.93
CA THR A 626 30.49 27.68 41.88
C THR A 626 30.15 26.20 41.80
N ALA A 627 30.11 25.50 42.95
CA ALA A 627 29.70 24.11 43.05
C ALA A 627 28.27 23.90 42.53
N PHE A 628 27.31 24.77 42.90
CA PHE A 628 25.93 24.73 42.39
C PHE A 628 25.86 24.79 40.86
N ARG A 629 26.58 25.73 40.24
CA ARG A 629 26.62 25.87 38.77
C ARG A 629 27.26 24.64 38.10
N LEU A 630 28.37 24.15 38.65
CA LEU A 630 29.09 22.99 38.12
C LEU A 630 28.29 21.68 38.27
N ILE A 631 27.60 21.47 39.39
CA ILE A 631 26.74 20.30 39.61
C ILE A 631 25.57 20.32 38.63
N LYS A 632 24.92 21.48 38.40
CA LYS A 632 23.87 21.60 37.37
C LYS A 632 24.39 21.36 35.95
N GLU A 633 25.59 21.86 35.60
CA GLU A 633 26.22 21.61 34.30
C GLU A 633 26.47 20.11 34.06
N VAL A 634 27.06 19.42 35.04
CA VAL A 634 27.34 17.97 34.94
C VAL A 634 26.05 17.16 35.00
N GLN A 635 25.04 17.54 35.80
CA GLN A 635 23.73 16.91 35.79
C GLN A 635 23.03 17.01 34.42
N LYS A 636 23.07 18.17 33.74
CA LYS A 636 22.52 18.30 32.37
C LYS A 636 23.26 17.40 31.39
N LYS A 637 24.61 17.41 31.42
CA LYS A 637 25.44 16.55 30.55
C LYS A 637 25.23 15.05 30.81
N PHE A 638 25.12 14.63 32.07
CA PHE A 638 24.87 13.25 32.44
C PHE A 638 23.46 12.80 32.03
N LYS A 639 22.42 13.58 32.34
CA LYS A 639 21.04 13.24 31.95
C LYS A 639 20.86 13.16 30.43
N ASN A 640 21.47 14.07 29.66
CA ASN A 640 21.45 14.00 28.20
C ASN A 640 22.14 12.73 27.69
N ARG A 641 23.33 12.37 28.23
CA ARG A 641 24.02 11.14 27.83
C ARG A 641 23.24 9.88 28.22
N GLU A 642 22.64 9.84 29.41
CA GLU A 642 21.86 8.68 29.84
C GLU A 642 20.57 8.51 29.01
N ALA A 643 19.92 9.63 28.61
CA ALA A 643 18.81 9.60 27.66
C ALA A 643 19.25 9.07 26.29
N GLU A 644 20.36 9.60 25.75
CA GLU A 644 20.96 9.11 24.50
C GLU A 644 21.35 7.64 24.55
N GLU A 645 21.93 7.15 25.65
CA GLU A 645 22.32 5.75 25.82
C GLU A 645 21.07 4.86 25.91
N ARG A 646 20.02 5.28 26.65
CA ARG A 646 18.74 4.58 26.73
C ARG A 646 18.02 4.51 25.39
N GLU A 647 18.06 5.58 24.58
CA GLU A 647 17.53 5.58 23.20
C GLU A 647 18.36 4.72 22.23
N LYS A 648 19.64 4.46 22.54
CA LYS A 648 20.52 3.56 21.75
C LYS A 648 20.42 2.10 22.19
N GLU A 649 20.09 1.80 23.44
CA GLU A 649 19.87 0.43 23.94
C GLU A 649 18.53 -0.17 23.47
N ASP A 650 17.51 0.66 23.24
CA ASP A 650 16.20 0.31 22.67
C ASP A 650 16.24 0.11 21.13
N LEU A 651 17.35 0.44 20.48
CA LEU A 651 17.46 0.41 19.02
C LEU A 651 17.72 -1.01 18.47
N VAL A 652 16.67 -1.62 17.91
CA VAL A 652 16.78 -2.85 17.12
C VAL A 652 17.73 -2.62 15.94
N LYS A 653 18.88 -3.31 15.95
CA LYS A 653 19.88 -3.22 14.86
C LYS A 653 19.32 -3.82 13.58
N GLN A 654 19.04 -2.96 12.62
CA GLN A 654 18.56 -3.36 11.30
C GLN A 654 19.68 -3.92 10.43
N ASP A 655 19.30 -4.68 9.40
CA ASP A 655 20.21 -5.22 8.40
C ASP A 655 20.71 -4.11 7.46
N THR A 656 21.72 -4.43 6.64
CA THR A 656 22.31 -3.45 5.70
C THR A 656 21.53 -3.39 4.37
N LEU A 657 21.33 -2.17 3.85
CA LEU A 657 20.63 -1.95 2.59
C LEU A 657 21.49 -2.38 1.38
N ILE A 658 20.96 -3.32 0.60
CA ILE A 658 21.63 -3.93 -0.56
C ILE A 658 21.33 -3.11 -1.82
N LEU A 659 22.33 -2.35 -2.26
CA LEU A 659 22.21 -1.41 -3.37
C LEU A 659 22.20 -2.12 -4.72
N SER A 660 21.09 -1.99 -5.46
CA SER A 660 21.01 -2.41 -6.86
C SER A 660 21.84 -1.47 -7.74
N GLN A 661 22.84 -2.00 -8.45
CA GLN A 661 23.66 -1.23 -9.39
C GLN A 661 22.98 -1.00 -10.76
N ASN A 662 21.73 -1.44 -10.93
CA ASN A 662 21.02 -1.31 -12.19
C ASN A 662 20.54 0.13 -12.43
N LYS A 663 20.85 0.70 -13.60
CA LYS A 663 20.40 2.04 -14.03
C LYS A 663 18.87 2.17 -14.26
N GLY A 664 18.09 1.14 -13.93
CA GLY A 664 16.64 1.08 -14.08
C GLY A 664 15.86 1.03 -12.76
N ASN A 665 16.52 1.23 -11.60
CA ASN A 665 15.86 1.29 -10.29
C ASN A 665 14.73 2.34 -10.30
N PRO A 666 13.57 2.09 -9.67
CA PRO A 666 12.55 3.12 -9.45
C PRO A 666 13.15 4.27 -8.64
N LYS A 667 13.08 5.50 -9.17
CA LYS A 667 13.57 6.70 -8.50
C LYS A 667 12.62 7.88 -8.66
N LEU A 668 12.30 8.50 -7.54
CA LEU A 668 11.53 9.73 -7.43
C LEU A 668 12.48 10.86 -6.97
N LYS A 669 12.23 12.09 -7.41
CA LYS A 669 13.09 13.26 -7.18
C LYS A 669 12.25 14.40 -6.61
N ASP A 670 12.95 15.42 -6.12
CA ASP A 670 12.36 16.69 -5.70
C ASP A 670 11.31 16.49 -4.58
N LEU A 671 11.67 15.54 -3.71
CA LEU A 671 10.97 15.17 -2.48
C LEU A 671 11.62 15.89 -1.30
N TYR A 672 10.80 16.34 -0.36
CA TYR A 672 11.21 16.62 1.02
C TYR A 672 10.99 15.36 1.88
N ILE A 673 11.81 15.20 2.92
CA ILE A 673 11.61 14.19 3.98
C ILE A 673 11.00 14.87 5.22
N ARG A 674 10.04 14.20 5.87
CA ARG A 674 9.50 14.57 7.19
C ARG A 674 9.56 13.32 8.09
N PRO A 675 10.13 13.37 9.31
CA PRO A 675 10.79 14.51 9.94
C PRO A 675 12.11 14.88 9.24
N ASN A 676 12.58 16.12 9.41
CA ASN A 676 13.79 16.59 8.75
C ASN A 676 15.05 15.94 9.36
N ILE A 677 16.03 15.56 8.52
CA ILE A 677 17.33 15.02 8.96
C ILE A 677 18.16 16.09 9.71
N VAL A 678 17.97 17.36 9.34
CA VAL A 678 18.63 18.57 9.86
C VAL A 678 17.57 19.67 9.92
N SER A 679 17.67 20.62 10.86
CA SER A 679 16.69 21.71 11.05
C SER A 679 16.17 22.32 9.73
N LYS A 680 17.09 22.75 8.84
CA LYS A 680 16.73 23.27 7.51
C LYS A 680 16.14 22.19 6.59
N ARG A 681 14.94 22.43 6.07
CA ARG A 681 14.27 21.62 5.04
C ARG A 681 15.14 21.53 3.78
N MET A 682 15.47 20.31 3.35
CA MET A 682 16.29 20.01 2.17
C MET A 682 15.56 19.01 1.26
N THR A 683 15.62 19.22 -0.05
CA THR A 683 15.15 18.24 -1.05
C THR A 683 16.09 17.03 -1.14
N GLY A 684 15.62 15.99 -1.82
CA GLY A 684 16.39 14.81 -2.15
C GLY A 684 15.69 13.93 -3.18
N GLY A 685 16.20 12.72 -3.36
CA GLY A 685 15.57 11.69 -4.18
C GLY A 685 15.45 10.37 -3.45
N LEU A 686 14.30 9.72 -3.56
CA LEU A 686 14.01 8.40 -3.03
C LEU A 686 14.25 7.36 -4.14
N GLU A 687 15.12 6.39 -3.88
CA GLU A 687 15.44 5.30 -4.80
C GLU A 687 15.12 3.95 -4.17
N ALA A 688 14.46 3.07 -4.91
CA ALA A 688 14.15 1.71 -4.46
C ALA A 688 15.28 0.73 -4.83
N HIS A 689 15.63 -0.16 -3.91
CA HIS A 689 16.71 -1.13 -4.02
C HIS A 689 16.21 -2.56 -3.69
N VAL A 690 17.11 -3.52 -3.46
CA VAL A 690 16.73 -4.95 -3.42
C VAL A 690 15.92 -5.32 -2.16
N ASN A 691 16.22 -4.70 -1.03
CA ASN A 691 15.61 -5.00 0.28
C ASN A 691 15.11 -3.74 1.04
N GLY A 692 14.95 -2.62 0.35
CA GLY A 692 14.56 -1.36 0.97
C GLY A 692 14.62 -0.15 0.03
N PHE A 693 14.28 1.02 0.57
CA PHE A 693 14.46 2.32 -0.05
C PHE A 693 15.70 3.04 0.51
N ARG A 694 16.29 3.91 -0.31
CA ARG A 694 17.25 4.93 0.13
C ARG A 694 16.77 6.31 -0.29
N TYR A 695 16.54 7.18 0.69
CA TYR A 695 16.50 8.62 0.44
C TYR A 695 17.92 9.18 0.41
N THR A 696 18.22 10.05 -0.55
CA THR A 696 19.49 10.79 -0.60
C THR A 696 19.20 12.29 -0.71
N SER A 697 19.60 13.04 0.32
CA SER A 697 19.59 14.51 0.40
C SER A 697 20.54 15.13 -0.65
N VAL A 698 20.28 16.36 -1.09
CA VAL A 698 21.23 17.11 -1.97
C VAL A 698 22.62 17.24 -1.32
N ARG A 699 22.72 17.25 0.01
CA ARG A 699 24.02 17.27 0.74
C ARG A 699 24.74 15.92 0.76
N GLY A 700 24.09 14.84 0.32
CA GLY A 700 24.62 13.48 0.39
C GLY A 700 24.25 12.68 1.64
N ASP A 701 23.46 13.26 2.56
CA ASP A 701 22.86 12.54 3.70
C ASP A 701 21.97 11.40 3.19
N LYS A 702 21.98 10.26 3.87
CA LYS A 702 21.25 9.04 3.45
C LYS A 702 20.37 8.54 4.59
N VAL A 703 19.13 8.20 4.25
CA VAL A 703 18.21 7.48 5.15
C VAL A 703 17.80 6.20 4.44
N ASP A 704 18.07 5.07 5.08
CA ASP A 704 17.78 3.73 4.58
C ASP A 704 16.53 3.19 5.30
N ILE A 705 15.59 2.63 4.54
CA ILE A 705 14.33 2.07 5.07
C ILE A 705 14.15 0.68 4.49
N LEU A 706 14.35 -0.36 5.30
CA LEU A 706 14.21 -1.75 4.85
C LEU A 706 12.74 -2.16 4.66
N TYR A 707 12.48 -3.03 3.69
CA TYR A 707 11.14 -3.55 3.41
C TYR A 707 10.56 -4.36 4.57
N ASN A 708 11.38 -5.16 5.25
CA ASN A 708 10.94 -5.95 6.41
C ASN A 708 10.48 -5.09 7.60
N ASN A 709 11.03 -3.88 7.76
CA ASN A 709 10.72 -2.96 8.86
C ASN A 709 9.49 -2.07 8.58
N ILE A 710 9.01 -1.99 7.34
CA ILE A 710 7.75 -1.29 7.05
C ILE A 710 6.59 -2.14 7.60
N LYS A 711 5.69 -1.52 8.36
CA LYS A 711 4.38 -2.08 8.72
C LYS A 711 3.37 -1.75 7.64
N ASN A 712 3.14 -0.46 7.43
CA ASN A 712 2.20 0.06 6.43
C ASN A 712 2.91 1.08 5.52
N ALA A 713 2.58 1.06 4.22
CA ALA A 713 3.00 2.07 3.25
C ALA A 713 1.76 2.72 2.64
N PHE A 714 1.71 4.05 2.62
CA PHE A 714 0.58 4.81 2.10
C PHE A 714 1.01 5.75 0.97
N PHE A 715 0.11 5.96 0.01
CA PHE A 715 0.22 6.98 -1.04
C PHE A 715 -0.97 7.93 -0.93
N GLN A 716 -0.70 9.21 -0.65
CA GLN A 716 -1.73 10.26 -0.63
C GLN A 716 -1.60 11.13 -1.89
N PRO A 717 -2.63 11.18 -2.75
CA PRO A 717 -2.66 12.09 -3.89
C PRO A 717 -2.97 13.54 -3.46
N CYS A 718 -2.54 14.53 -4.25
CA CYS A 718 -2.89 15.95 -4.08
C CYS A 718 -4.35 16.30 -4.49
N ASP A 719 -5.29 15.39 -4.23
CA ASP A 719 -6.70 15.53 -4.57
C ASP A 719 -7.43 16.26 -3.44
N GLY A 720 -7.56 17.59 -3.56
CA GLY A 720 -8.05 18.47 -2.50
C GLY A 720 -7.02 18.84 -1.44
N GLU A 721 -5.75 18.43 -1.63
CA GLU A 721 -4.64 18.69 -0.70
C GLU A 721 -3.51 19.50 -1.38
N MET A 722 -2.76 20.28 -0.58
CA MET A 722 -1.61 21.07 -1.04
C MET A 722 -0.30 20.26 -1.17
N ILE A 723 -0.31 18.98 -0.80
CA ILE A 723 0.85 18.10 -0.86
C ILE A 723 0.49 16.74 -1.47
N ILE A 724 1.45 16.15 -2.19
CA ILE A 724 1.42 14.74 -2.62
C ILE A 724 2.51 14.01 -1.84
N LEU A 725 2.21 12.84 -1.25
CA LEU A 725 3.16 12.15 -0.38
C LEU A 725 3.12 10.63 -0.42
N LEU A 726 4.23 10.06 0.03
CA LEU A 726 4.39 8.66 0.41
C LEU A 726 4.70 8.61 1.91
N HIS A 727 3.95 7.85 2.70
CA HIS A 727 4.22 7.66 4.13
C HIS A 727 4.62 6.21 4.38
N PHE A 728 5.64 6.00 5.22
CA PHE A 728 6.05 4.70 5.73
C PHE A 728 5.93 4.67 7.26
N HIS A 729 5.01 3.84 7.75
CA HIS A 729 4.84 3.54 9.17
C HIS A 729 5.66 2.29 9.51
N LEU A 730 6.61 2.38 10.43
CA LEU A 730 7.60 1.34 10.69
C LEU A 730 7.28 0.48 11.92
N LYS A 731 7.73 -0.78 11.91
CA LYS A 731 7.62 -1.73 13.04
C LYS A 731 8.60 -1.39 14.16
N HIS A 732 9.81 -0.97 13.79
CA HIS A 732 10.83 -0.48 14.72
C HIS A 732 11.30 0.91 14.28
N ALA A 733 11.45 1.80 15.27
CA ALA A 733 11.95 3.14 15.03
C ALA A 733 13.38 3.12 14.46
N ILE A 734 13.64 3.93 13.44
CA ILE A 734 14.98 4.16 12.90
C ILE A 734 15.57 5.46 13.44
N MET A 735 16.90 5.50 13.57
CA MET A 735 17.62 6.68 14.05
C MET A 735 18.25 7.41 12.86
N PHE A 736 17.79 8.65 12.60
CA PHE A 736 18.44 9.59 11.70
C PHE A 736 18.28 11.03 12.25
N GLY A 737 19.28 11.88 12.04
CA GLY A 737 19.38 13.13 12.79
C GLY A 737 19.72 12.88 14.26
N LYS A 738 19.06 13.60 15.19
CA LYS A 738 19.28 13.51 16.65
C LYS A 738 18.20 12.68 17.41
N LYS A 739 17.22 12.05 16.75
CA LYS A 739 16.06 11.38 17.40
C LYS A 739 15.70 10.04 16.74
N LYS A 740 14.91 9.20 17.43
CA LYS A 740 14.31 7.97 16.86
C LYS A 740 12.94 8.25 16.24
N HIS A 741 12.68 7.66 15.07
CA HIS A 741 11.50 7.94 14.25
C HIS A 741 10.83 6.65 13.77
N VAL A 742 9.54 6.51 14.08
CA VAL A 742 8.66 5.40 13.63
C VAL A 742 8.02 5.74 12.29
N ASP A 743 7.61 6.99 12.11
CA ASP A 743 6.92 7.46 10.92
C ASP A 743 7.86 8.30 10.05
N VAL A 744 7.88 8.01 8.74
CA VAL A 744 8.69 8.74 7.77
C VAL A 744 7.87 9.03 6.51
N GLN A 745 7.73 10.32 6.18
CA GLN A 745 7.04 10.80 4.98
C GLN A 745 8.03 11.35 3.97
N PHE A 746 7.72 11.14 2.69
CA PHE A 746 8.36 11.81 1.56
C PHE A 746 7.28 12.56 0.76
N TYR A 747 7.42 13.87 0.64
CA TYR A 747 6.36 14.73 0.08
C TYR A 747 6.89 15.76 -0.90
N THR A 748 6.03 16.18 -1.83
CA THR A 748 6.23 17.33 -2.70
C THR A 748 5.04 18.27 -2.53
N GLU A 749 5.31 19.57 -2.43
CA GLU A 749 4.29 20.62 -2.32
C GLU A 749 3.75 20.97 -3.71
N VAL A 750 2.44 21.17 -3.83
CA VAL A 750 1.76 21.33 -5.12
C VAL A 750 0.84 22.55 -5.05
N GLY A 751 1.36 23.66 -5.58
CA GLY A 751 0.79 25.00 -5.43
C GLY A 751 1.66 25.86 -4.52
N GLU A 752 1.81 27.13 -4.88
CA GLU A 752 2.50 28.15 -4.09
C GLU A 752 1.44 29.18 -3.67
N ILE A 753 1.37 29.53 -2.38
CA ILE A 753 0.44 30.56 -1.92
C ILE A 753 1.01 31.91 -2.35
N THR A 754 0.55 32.41 -3.50
CA THR A 754 0.98 33.68 -4.09
C THR A 754 0.46 34.87 -3.29
N THR A 755 1.11 35.15 -2.16
CA THR A 755 0.79 36.26 -1.24
C THR A 755 1.10 37.66 -1.80
N ASP A 756 1.31 37.81 -3.11
CA ASP A 756 1.51 39.10 -3.80
C ASP A 756 0.17 39.82 -4.03
N LEU A 757 -0.54 40.09 -2.93
CA LEU A 757 -1.83 40.79 -2.86
C LEU A 757 -1.73 42.29 -3.23
N GLY A 758 -0.66 42.70 -3.93
CA GLY A 758 -0.08 44.04 -3.79
C GLY A 758 0.36 44.78 -5.05
N LYS A 759 -0.05 44.41 -6.29
CA LYS A 759 0.08 45.32 -7.46
C LYS A 759 -0.77 45.10 -8.72
N HIS A 760 -1.49 43.99 -8.89
CA HIS A 760 -2.10 43.64 -10.20
C HIS A 760 -3.63 43.71 -10.27
N GLN A 761 -4.22 44.88 -9.98
CA GLN A 761 -5.55 45.19 -10.52
C GLN A 761 -5.40 45.37 -12.05
N HIS A 762 -6.19 44.61 -12.82
CA HIS A 762 -6.06 44.41 -14.29
C HIS A 762 -4.90 43.48 -14.74
N MET A 763 -4.67 42.37 -14.05
CA MET A 763 -4.31 41.13 -14.77
C MET A 763 -5.54 40.64 -15.59
N HIS A 764 -5.34 39.78 -16.58
CA HIS A 764 -6.43 39.24 -17.40
C HIS A 764 -6.91 37.87 -16.90
N ASP A 765 -8.23 37.62 -16.93
CA ASP A 765 -8.85 36.30 -16.68
C ASP A 765 -8.17 35.15 -17.46
N ARG A 766 -7.61 35.47 -18.64
CA ARG A 766 -6.89 34.52 -19.50
C ARG A 766 -5.57 34.04 -18.91
N ASP A 767 -4.89 34.89 -18.15
CA ASP A 767 -3.58 34.59 -17.57
C ASP A 767 -3.76 33.90 -16.20
N ASP A 768 -4.82 34.24 -15.44
CA ASP A 768 -5.26 33.49 -14.25
C ASP A 768 -5.73 32.06 -14.63
N LEU A 769 -6.52 31.93 -15.71
CA LEU A 769 -6.94 30.63 -16.25
C LEU A 769 -5.76 29.83 -16.85
N ALA A 770 -4.69 30.50 -17.31
CA ALA A 770 -3.45 29.83 -17.70
C ALA A 770 -2.63 29.36 -16.48
N ALA A 771 -2.61 30.13 -15.39
CA ALA A 771 -2.02 29.72 -14.12
C ALA A 771 -2.74 28.47 -13.57
N GLU A 772 -4.08 28.50 -13.49
CA GLU A 772 -4.90 27.36 -13.05
C GLU A 772 -4.68 26.11 -13.94
N GLN A 773 -4.62 26.28 -15.26
CA GLN A 773 -4.28 25.18 -16.17
C GLN A 773 -2.88 24.62 -15.90
N SER A 774 -1.88 25.48 -15.68
CA SER A 774 -0.51 25.04 -15.38
C SER A 774 -0.42 24.29 -14.04
N GLU A 775 -1.22 24.67 -13.05
CA GLU A 775 -1.30 24.00 -11.76
C GLU A 775 -2.01 22.64 -11.88
N ARG A 776 -3.13 22.58 -12.62
CA ARG A 776 -3.83 21.33 -12.94
C ARG A 776 -2.93 20.35 -13.71
N GLU A 777 -2.15 20.84 -14.68
CA GLU A 777 -1.12 20.05 -15.37
C GLU A 777 -0.02 19.57 -14.42
N LEU A 778 0.46 20.42 -13.50
CA LEU A 778 1.47 20.04 -12.50
C LEU A 778 0.94 18.97 -11.53
N ARG A 779 -0.26 19.16 -10.97
CA ARG A 779 -0.97 18.18 -10.12
C ARG A 779 -1.08 16.83 -10.84
N HIS A 780 -1.61 16.82 -12.07
CA HIS A 780 -1.76 15.60 -12.87
C HIS A 780 -0.41 14.92 -13.18
N LYS A 781 0.62 15.70 -13.53
CA LYS A 781 1.97 15.21 -13.83
C LYS A 781 2.65 14.60 -12.61
N LEU A 782 2.54 15.22 -11.43
CA LEU A 782 3.05 14.69 -10.17
C LEU A 782 2.28 13.44 -9.74
N LYS A 783 0.94 13.45 -9.80
CA LYS A 783 0.09 12.27 -9.52
C LYS A 783 0.46 11.08 -10.41
N THR A 784 0.68 11.32 -11.71
CA THR A 784 1.16 10.30 -12.66
C THR A 784 2.57 9.80 -12.30
N ALA A 785 3.49 10.68 -11.92
CA ALA A 785 4.86 10.32 -11.57
C ALA A 785 4.96 9.49 -10.27
N PHE A 786 4.20 9.86 -9.22
CA PHE A 786 4.12 9.13 -7.96
C PHE A 786 3.41 7.78 -8.14
N LYS A 787 2.26 7.74 -8.82
CA LYS A 787 1.57 6.47 -9.10
C LYS A 787 2.47 5.51 -9.89
N SER A 788 3.14 6.01 -10.93
CA SER A 788 4.09 5.22 -11.70
C SER A 788 5.42 4.92 -10.98
N PHE A 789 5.68 5.53 -9.81
CA PHE A 789 6.74 5.08 -8.90
C PHE A 789 6.23 3.90 -8.05
N CYS A 790 5.05 4.02 -7.43
CA CYS A 790 4.42 2.95 -6.64
C CYS A 790 4.27 1.66 -7.46
N GLU A 791 3.64 1.72 -8.64
CA GLU A 791 3.46 0.58 -9.56
C GLU A 791 4.79 -0.14 -9.89
N LYS A 792 5.88 0.62 -10.07
CA LYS A 792 7.21 0.06 -10.36
C LYS A 792 7.86 -0.57 -9.13
N VAL A 793 7.61 -0.03 -7.94
CA VAL A 793 8.09 -0.58 -6.67
C VAL A 793 7.34 -1.87 -6.36
N GLU A 794 6.01 -1.88 -6.43
CA GLU A 794 5.16 -3.06 -6.23
C GLU A 794 5.50 -4.19 -7.21
N SER A 795 5.78 -3.84 -8.47
CA SER A 795 6.25 -4.79 -9.48
C SER A 795 7.65 -5.36 -9.17
N MET A 796 8.53 -4.58 -8.53
CA MET A 796 9.87 -5.00 -8.13
C MET A 796 9.86 -5.85 -6.84
N THR A 797 9.05 -5.47 -5.86
CA THR A 797 8.83 -6.22 -4.59
C THR A 797 7.90 -7.42 -4.75
N LYS A 798 7.24 -7.58 -5.91
CA LYS A 798 6.22 -8.61 -6.18
C LYS A 798 5.06 -8.57 -5.17
N GLN A 799 4.64 -7.37 -4.77
CA GLN A 799 3.60 -7.14 -3.76
C GLN A 799 3.98 -7.59 -2.32
N GLU A 800 5.28 -7.71 -1.98
CA GLU A 800 5.72 -7.73 -0.56
C GLU A 800 5.46 -6.39 0.16
N ILE A 801 5.27 -5.31 -0.60
CA ILE A 801 4.73 -4.02 -0.15
C ILE A 801 3.67 -3.61 -1.17
N GLU A 802 2.47 -3.27 -0.70
CA GLU A 802 1.44 -2.55 -1.45
C GLU A 802 1.35 -1.11 -0.90
N PHE A 803 1.03 -0.12 -1.72
CA PHE A 803 0.78 1.27 -1.28
C PHE A 803 -0.72 1.52 -1.11
N ASP A 804 -1.21 1.51 0.13
CA ASP A 804 -2.60 1.83 0.43
C ASP A 804 -2.90 3.30 0.08
N THR A 805 -4.04 3.57 -0.56
CA THR A 805 -4.53 4.92 -0.85
C THR A 805 -5.73 5.21 0.05
N PRO A 806 -5.73 6.28 0.88
CA PRO A 806 -6.86 6.60 1.74
C PRO A 806 -8.14 6.98 0.99
N PHE A 807 -9.29 6.56 1.53
CA PHE A 807 -10.62 6.82 0.99
C PHE A 807 -11.13 8.17 1.50
N ARG A 808 -11.00 9.24 0.69
CA ARG A 808 -11.47 10.59 1.05
C ARG A 808 -12.97 10.64 1.34
N ASP A 809 -13.76 9.85 0.61
CA ASP A 809 -15.23 9.86 0.66
C ASP A 809 -15.78 9.25 1.96
N LEU A 810 -15.03 8.35 2.59
CA LEU A 810 -15.31 7.81 3.93
C LEU A 810 -14.63 8.62 5.05
N GLY A 811 -14.04 9.76 4.70
CA GLY A 811 -13.29 10.58 5.63
C GLY A 811 -14.20 11.43 6.53
N PHE A 812 -13.82 11.57 7.81
CA PHE A 812 -14.56 12.37 8.79
C PHE A 812 -13.62 13.32 9.55
N PRO A 813 -14.09 14.53 9.91
CA PRO A 813 -13.30 15.46 10.70
C PRO A 813 -13.24 15.03 12.17
N GLY A 814 -12.08 15.21 12.81
CA GLY A 814 -11.89 15.03 14.24
C GLY A 814 -10.47 15.39 14.69
N ALA A 815 -10.23 15.43 15.99
CA ALA A 815 -8.99 15.89 16.60
C ALA A 815 -8.24 14.75 17.33
N PRO A 816 -7.33 14.02 16.65
CA PRO A 816 -6.45 13.03 17.29
C PRO A 816 -5.28 13.67 18.07
N PHE A 817 -5.03 14.97 17.84
CA PHE A 817 -4.02 15.77 18.51
C PHE A 817 -4.62 17.13 18.91
N ARG A 818 -3.89 18.24 18.72
CA ARG A 818 -4.38 19.62 19.04
C ARG A 818 -5.19 20.28 17.91
N SER A 819 -5.17 19.72 16.70
CA SER A 819 -5.88 20.24 15.51
C SER A 819 -7.02 19.29 15.09
N THR A 820 -8.13 19.85 14.60
CA THR A 820 -9.17 19.10 13.89
C THR A 820 -8.73 18.87 12.45
N VAL A 821 -8.62 17.61 12.05
CA VAL A 821 -8.11 17.15 10.76
C VAL A 821 -9.11 16.22 10.08
N LEU A 822 -9.00 16.06 8.76
CA LEU A 822 -9.77 15.05 8.03
C LEU A 822 -9.08 13.70 8.19
N LEU A 823 -9.65 12.80 8.99
CA LEU A 823 -9.21 11.41 9.08
C LEU A 823 -9.81 10.62 7.92
N GLN A 824 -9.03 9.73 7.33
CA GLN A 824 -9.38 8.97 6.13
C GLN A 824 -9.11 7.48 6.37
N PRO A 825 -10.11 6.59 6.23
CA PRO A 825 -9.88 5.15 6.25
C PRO A 825 -9.01 4.69 5.07
N THR A 826 -8.27 3.59 5.24
CA THR A 826 -7.58 2.85 4.16
C THR A 826 -8.11 1.42 4.09
N SER A 827 -7.44 0.49 3.39
CA SER A 827 -7.91 -0.90 3.33
C SER A 827 -7.67 -1.73 4.60
N GLY A 828 -6.99 -1.16 5.62
CA GLY A 828 -6.76 -1.77 6.93
C GLY A 828 -6.28 -0.80 8.03
N CYS A 829 -6.30 0.52 7.81
CA CYS A 829 -5.90 1.54 8.79
C CYS A 829 -6.91 2.70 8.83
N LEU A 830 -6.91 3.46 9.93
CA LEU A 830 -7.43 4.83 9.97
C LEU A 830 -6.22 5.79 10.01
N VAL A 831 -6.15 6.76 9.10
CA VAL A 831 -4.99 7.66 9.00
C VAL A 831 -5.36 9.14 8.88
N ASN A 832 -4.48 10.00 9.39
CA ASN A 832 -4.28 11.34 8.85
C ASN A 832 -2.79 11.49 8.51
N LEU A 833 -2.50 11.86 7.26
CA LEU A 833 -1.14 11.98 6.74
C LEU A 833 -0.77 13.40 6.29
N THR A 834 -1.73 14.33 6.23
CA THR A 834 -1.49 15.66 5.63
C THR A 834 -0.73 16.58 6.60
N GLU A 835 -1.23 16.67 7.84
CA GLU A 835 -0.56 17.35 8.95
C GLU A 835 0.57 16.52 9.57
N TRP A 836 1.32 17.14 10.50
CA TRP A 836 2.37 16.51 11.28
C TRP A 836 2.28 16.91 12.76
N PRO A 837 2.34 15.98 13.74
CA PRO A 837 2.60 14.55 13.59
C PRO A 837 1.49 13.80 12.84
N PRO A 838 1.81 12.70 12.14
CA PRO A 838 0.83 11.91 11.42
C PRO A 838 0.07 11.03 12.41
N PHE A 839 -1.17 10.72 12.10
CA PHE A 839 -1.98 9.76 12.86
C PHE A 839 -2.12 8.48 12.05
N VAL A 840 -1.74 7.34 12.63
CA VAL A 840 -1.84 6.02 11.99
C VAL A 840 -2.30 5.00 13.02
N ILE A 841 -3.51 4.47 12.84
CA ILE A 841 -4.02 3.31 13.60
C ILE A 841 -4.18 2.16 12.62
N THR A 842 -3.50 1.04 12.88
CA THR A 842 -3.75 -0.22 12.18
C THR A 842 -4.97 -0.89 12.81
N LEU A 843 -6.00 -1.18 12.03
CA LEU A 843 -7.26 -1.74 12.56
C LEU A 843 -7.05 -3.15 13.13
N GLU A 844 -6.11 -3.92 12.58
CA GLU A 844 -5.69 -5.22 13.12
C GLU A 844 -5.18 -5.14 14.58
N ASP A 845 -4.64 -3.98 15.02
CA ASP A 845 -4.14 -3.78 16.39
C ASP A 845 -5.26 -3.45 17.40
N VAL A 846 -6.47 -3.11 16.94
CA VAL A 846 -7.59 -2.64 17.78
C VAL A 846 -8.35 -3.85 18.35
N GLU A 847 -8.65 -3.86 19.64
CA GLU A 847 -9.54 -4.86 20.25
C GLU A 847 -10.99 -4.34 20.26
N LEU A 848 -11.21 -3.11 20.73
CA LEU A 848 -12.51 -2.43 20.66
C LEU A 848 -12.39 -0.92 20.49
N VAL A 849 -13.53 -0.28 20.19
CA VAL A 849 -13.71 1.18 20.22
C VAL A 849 -14.73 1.56 21.29
N HIS A 850 -14.50 2.64 22.03
CA HIS A 850 -15.50 3.26 22.90
C HIS A 850 -15.81 4.68 22.42
N PHE A 851 -17.08 5.01 22.27
CA PHE A 851 -17.54 6.37 22.00
C PHE A 851 -17.89 7.06 23.32
N GLU A 852 -17.19 8.12 23.68
CA GLU A 852 -17.50 8.93 24.86
C GLU A 852 -18.31 10.17 24.48
N ARG A 853 -19.05 10.70 25.46
CA ARG A 853 -19.82 11.95 25.36
C ARG A 853 -20.94 11.87 24.30
N VAL A 854 -21.50 10.68 24.09
CA VAL A 854 -22.64 10.45 23.19
C VAL A 854 -23.92 10.94 23.87
N GLN A 855 -24.20 12.25 23.74
CA GLN A 855 -25.39 12.90 24.30
C GLN A 855 -26.05 13.83 23.29
N PHE A 856 -27.39 13.83 23.23
CA PHE A 856 -28.18 14.59 22.25
C PHE A 856 -28.01 16.13 22.34
N HIS A 857 -27.52 16.66 23.47
CA HIS A 857 -27.26 18.09 23.66
C HIS A 857 -25.82 18.52 23.32
N LEU A 858 -24.91 17.57 23.09
CA LEU A 858 -23.55 17.84 22.65
C LEU A 858 -23.49 17.86 21.12
N LYS A 859 -22.66 18.74 20.55
CA LYS A 859 -22.47 18.82 19.08
C LYS A 859 -21.44 17.82 18.57
N ASN A 860 -20.50 17.43 19.44
CA ASN A 860 -19.41 16.53 19.12
C ASN A 860 -19.28 15.44 20.19
N PHE A 861 -18.87 14.26 19.78
CA PHE A 861 -18.49 13.13 20.64
C PHE A 861 -16.99 12.82 20.48
N ASP A 862 -16.45 11.94 21.33
CA ASP A 862 -15.07 11.44 21.22
C ASP A 862 -15.04 9.93 20.95
N MET A 863 -13.97 9.44 20.35
CA MET A 863 -13.78 8.01 20.03
C MET A 863 -12.41 7.53 20.54
N ILE A 864 -12.41 6.46 21.33
CA ILE A 864 -11.21 5.89 21.97
C ILE A 864 -10.96 4.50 21.38
N PHE A 865 -9.76 4.30 20.83
CA PHE A 865 -9.28 3.00 20.37
C PHE A 865 -8.52 2.28 21.49
N VAL A 866 -9.05 1.12 21.89
CA VAL A 866 -8.38 0.19 22.81
C VAL A 866 -7.62 -0.85 21.99
N PHE A 867 -6.34 -1.05 22.30
CA PHE A 867 -5.45 -1.94 21.56
C PHE A 867 -5.41 -3.36 22.15
N LYS A 868 -5.11 -4.34 21.29
CA LYS A 868 -4.88 -5.76 21.62
C LYS A 868 -3.70 -6.02 22.55
N ASP A 869 -2.82 -5.03 22.70
CA ASP A 869 -1.73 -4.97 23.66
C ASP A 869 -2.09 -3.95 24.75
N TYR A 870 -2.41 -4.44 25.96
CA TYR A 870 -2.84 -3.58 27.07
C TYR A 870 -1.71 -2.73 27.68
N HIS A 871 -0.45 -2.98 27.32
CA HIS A 871 0.67 -2.09 27.67
C HIS A 871 0.78 -0.88 26.72
N ARG A 872 0.18 -0.96 25.52
CA ARG A 872 0.06 0.18 24.60
C ARG A 872 -1.04 1.12 25.11
N LYS A 873 -0.69 2.40 25.29
CA LYS A 873 -1.67 3.45 25.63
C LYS A 873 -2.77 3.51 24.57
N VAL A 874 -4.02 3.62 25.02
CA VAL A 874 -5.19 3.89 24.16
C VAL A 874 -4.99 5.16 23.34
N ALA A 875 -5.58 5.22 22.15
CA ALA A 875 -5.55 6.41 21.31
C ALA A 875 -6.92 7.10 21.34
N MET A 876 -6.94 8.38 21.72
CA MET A 876 -8.14 9.20 21.79
C MET A 876 -8.26 10.04 20.52
N LEU A 877 -9.47 10.16 19.99
CA LEU A 877 -9.80 10.97 18.82
C LEU A 877 -11.02 11.82 19.20
N ASN A 878 -10.77 13.11 19.44
CA ASN A 878 -11.73 13.99 20.08
C ASN A 878 -12.56 14.76 19.06
N ALA A 879 -13.67 15.36 19.50
CA ALA A 879 -14.42 16.38 18.78
C ALA A 879 -14.93 15.96 17.39
N ILE A 880 -15.39 14.71 17.24
CA ILE A 880 -16.06 14.22 16.02
C ILE A 880 -17.50 14.79 16.00
N PRO A 881 -17.98 15.42 14.92
CA PRO A 881 -19.35 15.94 14.84
C PRO A 881 -20.41 14.83 14.96
N MET A 882 -21.45 15.05 15.77
CA MET A 882 -22.52 14.06 16.03
C MET A 882 -23.27 13.59 14.78
N ASN A 883 -23.36 14.40 13.72
CA ASN A 883 -23.96 13.98 12.45
C ASN A 883 -23.14 12.92 11.70
N MET A 884 -21.88 12.67 12.10
CA MET A 884 -21.04 11.60 11.58
C MET A 884 -21.11 10.32 12.44
N LEU A 885 -21.84 10.31 13.56
CA LEU A 885 -21.87 9.19 14.50
C LEU A 885 -22.29 7.87 13.83
N ASP A 886 -23.41 7.87 13.11
CA ASP A 886 -23.90 6.68 12.42
C ASP A 886 -23.00 6.24 11.25
N HIS A 887 -22.35 7.19 10.57
CA HIS A 887 -21.37 6.90 9.53
C HIS A 887 -20.12 6.21 10.10
N VAL A 888 -19.62 6.67 11.25
CA VAL A 888 -18.48 6.03 11.95
C VAL A 888 -18.88 4.67 12.53
N LYS A 889 -20.10 4.50 13.05
CA LYS A 889 -20.63 3.20 13.48
C LYS A 889 -20.75 2.20 12.33
N GLU A 890 -21.29 2.62 11.18
CA GLU A 890 -21.40 1.75 10.00
C GLU A 890 -20.01 1.37 9.46
N TRP A 891 -19.06 2.31 9.44
CA TRP A 891 -17.66 2.02 9.12
C TRP A 891 -17.05 0.98 10.07
N LEU A 892 -17.22 1.10 11.39
CA LEU A 892 -16.72 0.10 12.35
C LEU A 892 -17.39 -1.27 12.21
N ASN A 893 -18.69 -1.32 11.93
CA ASN A 893 -19.39 -2.57 11.58
C ASN A 893 -18.81 -3.19 10.30
N SER A 894 -18.53 -2.40 9.27
CA SER A 894 -17.90 -2.88 8.02
C SER A 894 -16.45 -3.37 8.20
N CYS A 895 -15.85 -3.13 9.36
CA CYS A 895 -14.50 -3.57 9.74
C CYS A 895 -14.49 -4.72 10.76
N ASP A 896 -15.65 -5.30 11.10
CA ASP A 896 -15.83 -6.32 12.15
C ASP A 896 -15.37 -5.86 13.56
N ILE A 897 -15.41 -4.55 13.86
CA ILE A 897 -14.94 -3.99 15.15
C ILE A 897 -16.11 -3.82 16.13
N ARG A 898 -15.95 -4.37 17.35
CA ARG A 898 -16.85 -4.13 18.49
C ARG A 898 -16.75 -2.68 18.95
N TYR A 899 -17.88 -1.98 19.07
CA TYR A 899 -17.93 -0.63 19.65
C TYR A 899 -18.96 -0.48 20.77
N THR A 900 -18.61 0.26 21.82
CA THR A 900 -19.47 0.58 22.97
C THR A 900 -19.73 2.09 23.03
N GLU A 901 -20.80 2.52 23.72
CA GLU A 901 -21.26 3.91 23.75
C GLU A 901 -21.46 4.37 25.20
N GLY A 902 -20.78 5.45 25.57
CA GLY A 902 -20.74 6.00 26.92
C GLY A 902 -21.11 7.48 26.97
N VAL A 903 -21.87 7.85 28.00
CA VAL A 903 -22.22 9.24 28.30
C VAL A 903 -21.08 9.97 29.01
N GLN A 904 -20.37 9.29 29.91
CA GLN A 904 -19.29 9.86 30.72
C GLN A 904 -17.92 9.66 30.04
N SER A 905 -16.94 10.50 30.38
CA SER A 905 -15.54 10.30 29.98
C SER A 905 -14.77 9.50 31.04
N LEU A 906 -14.05 8.46 30.62
CA LEU A 906 -13.48 7.46 31.52
C LEU A 906 -11.98 7.66 31.76
N ASN A 907 -11.49 7.34 32.97
CA ASN A 907 -10.05 7.37 33.26
C ASN A 907 -9.37 6.07 32.76
N TRP A 908 -9.13 6.03 31.46
CA TRP A 908 -8.42 4.94 30.77
C TRP A 908 -7.06 4.61 31.40
N THR A 909 -6.36 5.56 32.03
CA THR A 909 -5.07 5.28 32.70
C THR A 909 -5.20 4.51 34.01
N LYS A 910 -6.39 4.52 34.63
CA LYS A 910 -6.76 3.66 35.76
C LYS A 910 -7.27 2.31 35.27
N ILE A 911 -8.19 2.31 34.30
CA ILE A 911 -8.80 1.10 33.74
C ILE A 911 -7.72 0.17 33.14
N MET A 912 -6.86 0.67 32.27
CA MET A 912 -5.81 -0.13 31.63
C MET A 912 -4.81 -0.70 32.65
N LYS A 913 -4.56 -0.02 33.78
CA LYS A 913 -3.74 -0.58 34.87
C LYS A 913 -4.41 -1.79 35.52
N THR A 914 -5.67 -1.65 35.92
CA THR A 914 -6.45 -2.76 36.49
C THR A 914 -6.48 -3.97 35.54
N ILE A 915 -6.62 -3.74 34.23
CA ILE A 915 -6.56 -4.80 33.20
C ILE A 915 -5.15 -5.41 33.08
N THR A 916 -4.06 -4.63 33.21
CA THR A 916 -2.69 -5.19 33.21
C THR A 916 -2.30 -5.87 34.53
N ASP A 917 -2.91 -5.50 35.64
CA ASP A 917 -2.63 -6.05 36.97
C ASP A 917 -3.31 -7.42 37.17
N ASP A 918 -4.54 -7.61 36.68
CA ASP A 918 -5.17 -8.94 36.51
C ASP A 918 -5.98 -9.03 35.19
N PRO A 919 -5.33 -9.46 34.09
CA PRO A 919 -6.01 -9.66 32.81
C PRO A 919 -7.01 -10.83 32.82
N VAL A 920 -6.89 -11.79 33.74
CA VAL A 920 -7.71 -13.02 33.73
C VAL A 920 -9.01 -12.77 34.49
N GLY A 921 -8.91 -12.22 35.71
CA GLY A 921 -10.06 -11.81 36.51
C GLY A 921 -10.95 -10.83 35.74
N PHE A 922 -10.37 -9.87 35.01
CA PHE A 922 -11.12 -8.95 34.15
C PHE A 922 -12.06 -9.66 33.16
N PHE A 923 -11.55 -10.62 32.37
CA PHE A 923 -12.37 -11.35 31.39
C PHE A 923 -13.26 -12.43 32.01
N ASP A 924 -13.00 -12.88 33.24
CA ASP A 924 -13.93 -13.75 33.99
C ASP A 924 -15.09 -12.95 34.63
N SER A 925 -14.89 -11.67 34.96
CA SER A 925 -15.93 -10.73 35.41
C SER A 925 -16.74 -10.08 34.26
N GLY A 926 -16.80 -10.70 33.08
CA GLY A 926 -17.51 -10.21 31.90
C GLY A 926 -16.65 -9.40 30.90
N GLY A 927 -15.47 -8.96 31.32
CA GLY A 927 -14.56 -8.17 30.47
C GLY A 927 -15.13 -6.79 30.18
N TRP A 928 -15.34 -6.50 28.90
CA TRP A 928 -15.74 -5.17 28.43
C TRP A 928 -17.24 -4.84 28.60
N SER A 929 -18.04 -5.72 29.20
CA SER A 929 -19.48 -5.52 29.42
C SER A 929 -19.82 -4.34 30.34
N PHE A 930 -18.88 -3.87 31.18
CA PHE A 930 -19.07 -2.67 32.02
C PHE A 930 -19.19 -1.36 31.21
N LEU A 931 -18.96 -1.40 29.89
CA LEU A 931 -19.11 -0.28 28.96
C LEU A 931 -20.44 -0.29 28.20
N ASP A 932 -21.30 -1.31 28.41
CA ASP A 932 -22.60 -1.41 27.76
C ASP A 932 -23.70 -0.81 28.66
N PRO A 933 -24.53 0.16 28.17
CA PRO A 933 -25.54 0.87 28.99
C PRO A 933 -26.62 0.02 29.67
N GLU A 934 -26.65 -1.30 29.45
CA GLU A 934 -27.57 -2.23 30.12
C GLU A 934 -27.03 -2.68 31.50
N SER A 935 -25.74 -2.50 31.83
CA SER A 935 -25.19 -2.95 33.12
C SER A 935 -25.57 -2.09 34.33
N ASP A 936 -25.83 -0.79 34.13
CA ASP A 936 -26.30 0.09 35.22
C ASP A 936 -27.77 -0.23 35.62
N ALA A 937 -28.53 -0.89 34.74
CA ALA A 937 -29.95 -1.20 34.97
C ALA A 937 -30.22 -2.45 35.83
N GLU A 938 -29.20 -3.26 36.14
CA GLU A 938 -29.32 -4.45 37.00
C GLU A 938 -28.76 -4.22 38.42
N ASN A 939 -28.34 -2.99 38.77
CA ASN A 939 -27.76 -2.65 40.07
C ASN A 939 -28.69 -1.81 41.00
N ASP A 940 -29.95 -1.57 40.58
CA ASP A 940 -30.97 -0.86 41.38
C ASP A 940 -31.88 -1.82 42.21
N GLU A 941 -31.70 -3.15 42.15
CA GLU A 941 -32.54 -4.14 42.85
C GLU A 941 -31.75 -5.04 43.84
N VAL A 942 -31.05 -4.46 44.83
CA VAL A 942 -30.58 -5.22 46.01
C VAL A 942 -30.82 -4.47 47.33
N GLU A 943 -32.00 -4.75 47.90
CA GLU A 943 -32.34 -4.72 49.34
C GLU A 943 -32.09 -3.42 50.14
N ASP A 944 -33.17 -2.64 50.33
CA ASP A 944 -33.33 -1.75 51.48
C ASP A 944 -33.24 -2.54 52.81
N GLU A 945 -32.39 -2.12 53.74
CA GLU A 945 -32.66 -2.30 55.18
C GLU A 945 -32.03 -1.16 56.01
N GLU A 946 -32.84 -0.58 56.91
CA GLU A 946 -32.54 0.50 57.87
C GLU A 946 -32.35 1.95 57.31
N GLU A 947 -33.48 2.67 57.21
CA GLU A 947 -33.55 4.14 57.17
C GLU A 947 -33.06 4.77 58.50
N GLU A 948 -32.28 5.87 58.49
CA GLU A 948 -32.47 6.98 59.44
C GLU A 948 -31.75 8.29 59.01
N GLU A 949 -32.49 9.40 59.13
CA GLU A 949 -32.08 10.84 59.19
C GLU A 949 -31.06 11.42 58.18
N ASP A 950 -31.62 11.98 57.09
CA ASP A 950 -31.08 13.17 56.41
C ASP A 950 -31.27 14.40 57.33
N ASP A 951 -30.18 14.97 57.87
CA ASP A 951 -30.22 16.22 58.63
C ASP A 951 -29.10 17.18 58.20
N ALA A 952 -29.48 18.39 57.81
CA ALA A 952 -28.61 19.35 57.13
C ALA A 952 -27.89 20.27 58.13
N TYR A 953 -26.57 20.42 58.00
CA TYR A 953 -25.81 21.39 58.78
C TYR A 953 -25.24 22.51 57.90
N GLU A 954 -25.74 23.73 58.10
CA GLU A 954 -25.20 24.94 57.44
C GLU A 954 -23.78 25.26 57.97
N PRO A 955 -22.87 25.76 57.11
CA PRO A 955 -21.56 26.22 57.54
C PRO A 955 -21.69 27.54 58.33
N SER A 956 -21.03 27.62 59.48
CA SER A 956 -20.84 28.89 60.21
C SER A 956 -19.36 29.16 60.43
N ASP A 957 -18.93 30.36 60.01
CA ASP A 957 -17.53 30.75 59.82
C ASP A 957 -16.66 30.69 61.09
N PHE A 958 -15.37 30.35 60.93
CA PHE A 958 -14.32 31.37 61.11
C PHE A 958 -12.97 31.00 60.46
N ASP A 959 -12.38 31.98 59.78
CA ASP A 959 -10.98 32.19 59.37
C ASP A 959 -10.10 31.00 58.92
N THR A 960 -9.86 30.92 57.60
CA THR A 960 -8.51 31.17 57.06
C THR A 960 -8.64 31.84 55.68
N GLU A 961 -8.01 33.00 55.49
CA GLU A 961 -8.09 33.83 54.28
C GLU A 961 -7.03 33.46 53.22
N GLU A 962 -7.40 33.60 51.93
CA GLU A 962 -6.61 33.96 50.71
C GLU A 962 -5.29 33.18 50.38
N GLU A 963 -4.85 32.96 49.14
CA GLU A 963 -5.21 33.46 47.78
C GLU A 963 -5.44 32.25 46.82
N SER A 964 -6.45 32.29 45.93
CA SER A 964 -6.39 32.66 44.49
C SER A 964 -5.75 31.66 43.52
N ASP A 965 -6.42 31.47 42.38
CA ASP A 965 -5.89 31.00 41.08
C ASP A 965 -4.62 31.81 40.65
N ASP A 966 -3.75 31.37 39.73
CA ASP A 966 -4.11 30.93 38.37
C ASP A 966 -3.01 30.17 37.55
N ASP A 967 -3.49 29.52 36.49
CA ASP A 967 -2.96 29.31 35.13
C ASP A 967 -1.84 28.29 34.75
N SER A 968 -2.09 27.72 33.55
CA SER A 968 -1.16 27.38 32.47
C SER A 968 -0.39 26.03 32.46
N GLU A 969 -0.86 25.12 31.58
CA GLU A 969 0.01 24.11 30.95
C GLU A 969 0.97 24.77 29.92
N TYR A 970 2.05 25.41 30.39
CA TYR A 970 3.00 26.04 29.48
C TYR A 970 3.89 25.03 28.75
N SER A 971 3.47 24.62 27.54
CA SER A 971 4.25 23.75 26.66
C SER A 971 5.39 24.50 25.97
N GLU A 972 6.53 24.65 26.65
CA GLU A 972 7.69 25.36 26.09
C GLU A 972 8.50 24.50 25.11
N ALA A 973 8.72 25.05 23.90
CA ALA A 973 9.54 24.44 22.87
C ALA A 973 11.04 24.62 23.18
N SER A 974 11.85 23.59 22.93
CA SER A 974 13.31 23.70 22.95
C SER A 974 13.85 23.93 21.54
N GLU A 975 14.03 25.20 21.18
CA GLU A 975 14.85 25.59 20.03
C GLU A 975 16.36 25.46 20.36
N ASP A 976 17.18 25.38 19.31
CA ASP A 976 18.62 25.09 19.40
C ASP A 976 19.46 26.26 19.95
N SER A 977 20.58 25.92 20.58
CA SER A 977 21.80 26.73 20.48
C SER A 977 23.04 25.83 20.68
N ASP A 978 23.64 25.43 19.56
CA ASP A 978 25.08 25.18 19.50
C ASP A 978 25.75 26.54 19.23
N SER A 979 26.86 26.83 19.90
CA SER A 979 27.51 28.15 19.90
C SER A 979 28.91 28.09 19.27
N GLU A 980 29.11 28.77 18.14
CA GLU A 980 30.45 29.04 17.58
C GLU A 980 30.67 30.56 17.44
N GLU A 981 31.58 31.04 18.28
CA GLU A 981 32.54 32.15 18.10
C GLU A 981 32.04 33.55 17.67
N GLU A 982 32.20 34.52 18.60
CA GLU A 982 32.23 35.95 18.27
C GLU A 982 33.57 36.34 17.63
N GLU A 983 33.54 37.04 16.48
CA GLU A 983 34.65 37.91 16.06
C GLU A 983 34.11 39.28 15.59
N LEU A 984 34.82 40.36 15.92
CA LEU A 984 34.28 41.73 16.01
C LEU A 984 34.37 42.51 14.69
N GLY A 985 33.31 43.23 14.26
CA GLY A 985 33.29 43.80 12.88
C GLY A 985 32.34 44.94 12.47
N SER A 986 31.84 45.79 13.39
CA SER A 986 31.36 47.18 13.15
C SER A 986 30.88 47.62 11.73
N SER A 987 29.57 47.80 11.51
CA SER A 987 29.03 49.01 10.82
C SER A 987 27.50 49.19 11.01
N GLU A 988 27.09 50.46 11.04
CA GLU A 988 25.75 50.98 11.38
C GLU A 988 24.77 50.98 10.18
N GLU A 989 23.47 50.81 10.44
CA GLU A 989 22.45 51.85 10.20
C GLU A 989 21.17 51.53 11.02
N SER A 990 20.38 52.54 11.43
CA SER A 990 19.29 52.38 12.41
C SER A 990 17.91 52.20 11.76
N GLY A 991 17.14 51.23 12.24
CA GLY A 991 15.70 51.12 11.95
C GLY A 991 14.89 52.23 12.65
N LYS A 992 13.72 52.57 12.10
CA LYS A 992 12.74 53.48 12.72
C LYS A 992 12.08 52.84 13.94
N ASP A 993 11.63 53.66 14.88
CA ASP A 993 10.77 53.23 15.99
C ASP A 993 9.30 53.00 15.54
N TRP A 994 8.57 52.18 16.27
CA TRP A 994 7.16 51.86 16.00
C TRP A 994 6.26 53.11 16.01
N SER A 995 6.58 54.12 16.83
CA SER A 995 5.82 55.37 16.90
C SER A 995 5.91 56.24 15.64
N ASP A 996 6.90 55.99 14.76
CA ASP A 996 6.99 56.61 13.44
C ASP A 996 6.25 55.80 12.36
N LEU A 997 6.29 54.46 12.44
CA LEU A 997 5.54 53.59 11.52
C LEU A 997 4.02 53.72 11.68
N GLU A 998 3.54 53.82 12.93
CA GLU A 998 2.12 54.05 13.23
C GLU A 998 1.66 55.44 12.75
N ARG A 999 2.56 56.43 12.73
CA ARG A 999 2.30 57.77 12.16
C ARG A 999 2.27 57.78 10.64
N GLU A 1000 3.20 57.06 10.01
CA GLU A 1000 3.31 56.91 8.56
C GLU A 1000 2.05 56.22 7.99
N ALA A 1001 1.55 55.18 8.65
CA ALA A 1001 0.26 54.55 8.33
C ALA A 1001 -0.94 55.50 8.54
N ALA A 1002 -0.95 56.29 9.63
CA ALA A 1002 -2.01 57.25 9.91
C ALA A 1002 -2.00 58.49 8.98
N GLU A 1003 -0.92 58.72 8.23
CA GLU A 1003 -0.88 59.72 7.15
C GLU A 1003 -1.30 59.14 5.79
N GLU A 1004 -0.95 57.89 5.43
CA GLU A 1004 -1.48 57.26 4.20
C GLU A 1004 -3.01 57.12 4.18
N ASP A 1005 -3.63 56.66 5.28
CA ASP A 1005 -5.09 56.54 5.37
C ASP A 1005 -5.81 57.89 5.34
N LYS A 1006 -5.06 58.98 5.61
CA LYS A 1006 -5.55 60.36 5.58
C LYS A 1006 -5.39 60.99 4.20
N GLU A 1007 -4.28 60.74 3.50
CA GLU A 1007 -4.13 61.13 2.08
C GLU A 1007 -5.15 60.41 1.18
N ARG A 1008 -5.49 59.15 1.48
CA ARG A 1008 -6.58 58.43 0.80
C ARG A 1008 -7.97 59.05 1.00
N GLY A 1009 -8.14 59.96 1.95
CA GLY A 1009 -9.41 60.59 2.30
C GLY A 1009 -9.79 61.83 1.46
N GLU A 1010 -8.85 62.50 0.80
CA GLU A 1010 -9.12 63.84 0.22
C GLU A 1010 -9.42 63.85 -1.30
N ASP A 1011 -9.08 62.80 -2.05
CA ASP A 1011 -9.11 62.84 -3.53
C ASP A 1011 -10.27 62.07 -4.19
N ARG A 1012 -11.52 62.51 -3.93
CA ARG A 1012 -12.72 62.39 -4.79
C ARG A 1012 -14.00 62.96 -4.13
N PHE A 1013 -14.31 64.24 -4.34
CA PHE A 1013 -15.71 64.71 -4.53
C PHE A 1013 -15.83 66.22 -4.88
N HIS A 1014 -15.67 66.56 -6.16
CA HIS A 1014 -16.54 67.56 -6.82
C HIS A 1014 -16.40 67.53 -8.35
N ASP A 1015 -17.45 67.11 -9.06
CA ASP A 1015 -18.18 68.09 -9.88
C ASP A 1015 -19.66 67.68 -10.01
N ASP A 1016 -20.53 68.61 -10.38
CA ASP A 1016 -21.99 68.56 -10.16
C ASP A 1016 -22.79 68.67 -11.49
N TYR A 1017 -24.11 68.59 -11.40
CA TYR A 1017 -25.11 68.89 -12.45
C TYR A 1017 -25.27 67.89 -13.63
N ASN A 1018 -26.29 67.01 -13.49
CA ASN A 1018 -27.65 67.28 -14.01
C ASN A 1018 -28.33 66.13 -14.82
N SER A 1019 -29.27 65.42 -14.19
CA SER A 1019 -30.48 64.92 -14.88
C SER A 1019 -31.65 64.73 -13.90
N SER A 1020 -32.88 64.93 -14.37
CA SER A 1020 -34.03 65.26 -13.50
C SER A 1020 -35.17 64.24 -13.49
N LYS A 1021 -35.86 64.15 -12.33
CA LYS A 1021 -37.24 63.62 -12.11
C LYS A 1021 -37.35 62.07 -12.15
N LYS A 1022 -38.33 61.43 -11.48
CA LYS A 1022 -39.68 61.90 -11.06
C LYS A 1022 -40.26 61.03 -9.91
N LYS A 1023 -40.84 61.68 -8.88
CA LYS A 1023 -42.06 61.37 -8.05
C LYS A 1023 -42.50 59.88 -7.86
N LYS A 1024 -43.09 59.43 -6.72
CA LYS A 1024 -44.12 60.13 -5.88
C LYS A 1024 -44.49 59.40 -4.54
N GLY A 1025 -44.35 60.06 -3.38
CA GLY A 1025 -45.13 59.80 -2.12
C GLY A 1025 -44.88 58.49 -1.34
N SER A 1026 -45.19 58.38 -0.03
CA SER A 1026 -45.57 59.41 0.95
C SER A 1026 -45.33 58.99 2.43
N ARG A 1027 -44.92 59.97 3.25
CA ARG A 1027 -45.12 60.17 4.73
C ARG A 1027 -46.28 59.36 5.35
N LYS A 1028 -46.32 58.96 6.63
CA LYS A 1028 -45.63 59.34 7.92
C LYS A 1028 -45.83 58.15 8.92
N HIS A 1029 -45.43 58.06 10.20
CA HIS A 1029 -44.86 58.92 11.29
C HIS A 1029 -44.01 57.96 12.20
N SER A 1030 -42.97 58.35 12.97
CA SER A 1030 -42.92 58.92 14.36
C SER A 1030 -43.67 58.10 15.45
N PRO A 1031 -43.12 57.95 16.69
CA PRO A 1031 -42.49 59.03 17.47
C PRO A 1031 -41.19 58.71 18.25
N SER A 1032 -40.79 59.67 19.10
CA SER A 1032 -39.72 59.70 20.13
C SER A 1032 -40.33 60.47 21.35
N PRO A 1033 -39.61 61.12 22.31
CA PRO A 1033 -38.27 60.94 22.89
C PRO A 1033 -38.22 61.07 24.46
N SER A 1034 -37.04 60.89 25.08
CA SER A 1034 -36.64 61.51 26.37
C SER A 1034 -35.09 61.57 26.43
N LYS A 1035 -34.42 62.74 26.51
CA LYS A 1035 -34.18 63.65 27.67
C LYS A 1035 -33.12 63.12 28.67
N ASP A 1036 -32.18 63.89 29.23
CA ASP A 1036 -31.81 65.33 29.18
C ASP A 1036 -30.25 65.47 29.24
N ARG A 1037 -29.55 66.45 28.62
CA ARG A 1037 -29.04 67.76 29.15
C ARG A 1037 -28.41 67.69 30.57
N HIS A 1038 -27.28 68.31 30.94
CA HIS A 1038 -26.41 69.44 30.46
C HIS A 1038 -24.91 69.05 30.50
N ASN A 1039 -23.88 69.68 29.87
CA ASN A 1039 -23.58 71.00 29.26
C ASN A 1039 -22.93 72.11 30.14
N SER A 1040 -21.58 72.12 30.21
CA SER A 1040 -20.67 73.29 30.13
C SER A 1040 -19.29 72.78 29.65
N LYS A 1041 -18.40 73.41 28.84
CA LYS A 1041 -18.13 74.78 28.32
C LYS A 1041 -17.40 75.77 29.25
N HIS A 1042 -16.06 75.88 29.10
CA HIS A 1042 -15.39 77.01 28.40
C HIS A 1042 -13.87 76.76 28.19
N LYS A 1043 -13.29 77.07 27.01
CA LYS A 1043 -12.43 78.25 26.63
C LYS A 1043 -11.16 78.45 27.51
N SER A 1044 -9.99 78.88 26.97
CA SER A 1044 -9.53 79.16 25.59
C SER A 1044 -8.02 79.49 25.53
N SER A 1045 -7.46 79.66 24.32
CA SER A 1045 -6.33 80.56 23.96
C SER A 1045 -4.91 80.26 24.53
N SER A 1046 -3.78 80.57 23.86
CA SER A 1046 -3.50 81.00 22.46
C SER A 1046 -1.99 81.14 22.17
N SER A 1047 -1.62 81.15 20.87
CA SER A 1047 -0.38 81.76 20.31
C SER A 1047 0.95 80.99 20.52
N SER A 1048 2.02 81.16 19.71
CA SER A 1048 2.24 82.08 18.58
C SER A 1048 3.31 81.58 17.56
N LYS A 1049 3.20 82.08 16.30
CA LYS A 1049 4.23 82.49 15.28
C LYS A 1049 5.72 82.05 15.49
N SER A 1050 6.55 81.79 14.47
CA SER A 1050 6.66 82.48 13.16
C SER A 1050 7.63 81.84 12.13
N LYS A 1051 7.36 82.02 10.81
CA LYS A 1051 8.28 82.50 9.71
C LYS A 1051 9.62 81.77 9.39
N SER A 1052 10.15 81.75 8.15
CA SER A 1052 9.65 82.09 6.80
C SER A 1052 10.67 81.79 5.67
N SER A 1053 10.21 81.77 4.39
CA SER A 1053 10.89 82.24 3.14
C SER A 1053 12.16 81.51 2.59
N SER A 1054 12.43 81.41 1.28
CA SER A 1054 11.65 81.68 0.04
C SER A 1054 12.41 81.35 -1.28
N SER A 1055 11.65 81.11 -2.38
CA SER A 1055 11.92 81.54 -3.80
C SER A 1055 13.13 80.99 -4.61
N SER A 1056 13.13 80.89 -5.96
CA SER A 1056 12.06 80.82 -7.01
C SER A 1056 12.64 80.72 -8.46
N LYS A 1057 11.83 80.24 -9.44
CA LYS A 1057 11.84 80.60 -10.91
C LYS A 1057 13.03 80.08 -11.79
N ASP A 1058 12.96 79.97 -13.14
CA ASP A 1058 11.92 80.30 -14.16
C ASP A 1058 12.03 79.53 -15.52
N LYS A 1059 10.88 79.17 -16.13
CA LYS A 1059 10.47 79.20 -17.59
C LYS A 1059 11.20 78.47 -18.78
N LYS A 1060 10.34 77.79 -19.60
CA LYS A 1060 10.27 77.64 -21.10
C LYS A 1060 11.33 76.76 -21.83
N SER A 1061 11.08 75.78 -22.74
CA SER A 1061 10.07 75.48 -23.83
C SER A 1061 10.36 76.15 -25.20
N SER A 1062 10.25 75.54 -26.40
CA SER A 1062 9.63 74.27 -26.93
C SER A 1062 10.42 73.75 -28.18
N SER A 1063 9.99 73.06 -29.28
CA SER A 1063 8.71 72.58 -29.90
C SER A 1063 8.99 71.76 -31.22
N SER A 1064 7.98 71.02 -31.77
CA SER A 1064 7.78 70.63 -33.21
C SER A 1064 8.74 69.57 -33.88
N ASP A 1065 8.41 68.79 -34.93
CA ASP A 1065 7.14 68.36 -35.58
C ASP A 1065 7.31 67.09 -36.50
N LYS A 1066 6.19 66.37 -36.73
CA LYS A 1066 5.72 65.51 -37.87
C LYS A 1066 6.60 64.72 -38.90
N HIS A 1067 6.02 63.57 -39.29
CA HIS A 1067 5.86 62.95 -40.64
C HIS A 1067 6.66 61.70 -41.09
N SER A 1068 6.19 61.09 -42.20
CA SER A 1068 6.30 59.66 -42.65
C SER A 1068 6.75 59.61 -44.15
N PRO A 1069 6.58 58.55 -45.02
CA PRO A 1069 6.13 57.14 -44.89
C PRO A 1069 6.80 56.04 -45.83
N LYS A 1070 6.30 54.77 -45.75
CA LYS A 1070 6.05 53.75 -46.85
C LYS A 1070 7.17 52.93 -47.60
N LYS A 1071 7.00 51.59 -47.58
CA LYS A 1071 7.06 50.56 -48.70
C LYS A 1071 8.42 50.25 -49.42
N SER A 1072 8.66 49.11 -50.12
CA SER A 1072 8.02 47.76 -50.28
C SER A 1072 8.90 46.76 -51.11
N ASP A 1073 8.60 45.43 -51.07
CA ASP A 1073 8.89 44.39 -52.12
C ASP A 1073 10.39 43.98 -52.42
N LYS A 1074 10.81 42.82 -52.98
CA LYS A 1074 10.30 41.41 -53.14
C LYS A 1074 11.38 40.41 -53.70
N HIS A 1075 11.18 39.09 -53.49
CA HIS A 1075 11.61 37.89 -54.30
C HIS A 1075 13.06 37.27 -54.38
N ASP A 1076 13.05 35.91 -54.33
CA ASP A 1076 13.82 34.83 -55.04
C ASP A 1076 15.35 34.46 -54.87
N LYS A 1077 15.55 33.29 -54.24
CA LYS A 1077 16.21 32.00 -54.69
C LYS A 1077 17.69 31.86 -55.20
N HIS A 1078 18.30 30.76 -54.68
CA HIS A 1078 19.13 29.70 -55.33
C HIS A 1078 20.68 29.60 -55.17
N LYS A 1079 21.10 28.46 -54.55
CA LYS A 1079 22.18 27.48 -54.92
C LYS A 1079 23.71 27.74 -54.74
N SER A 1080 24.30 26.83 -53.93
CA SER A 1080 25.49 25.96 -54.16
C SER A 1080 26.98 26.44 -54.12
N SER A 1081 27.67 26.00 -53.04
CA SER A 1081 28.91 25.16 -52.99
C SER A 1081 30.35 25.66 -53.27
N ASN A 1082 31.21 25.44 -52.25
CA ASN A 1082 32.58 24.84 -52.24
C ASN A 1082 33.90 25.66 -52.37
N HIS A 1083 34.91 25.15 -51.62
CA HIS A 1083 36.39 25.32 -51.70
C HIS A 1083 37.04 26.64 -51.19
N SER A 1084 38.28 26.67 -50.64
CA SER A 1084 39.14 25.62 -50.00
C SER A 1084 40.44 26.20 -49.34
N SER A 1085 41.24 25.34 -48.67
CA SER A 1085 42.66 25.53 -48.20
C SER A 1085 42.89 26.42 -46.94
N SER A 1086 43.98 26.33 -46.14
CA SER A 1086 44.98 25.28 -45.75
C SER A 1086 45.87 25.87 -44.60
N SER A 1087 46.96 25.35 -43.99
CA SER A 1087 47.80 24.12 -43.95
C SER A 1087 48.68 24.18 -42.64
N SER A 1088 49.56 23.26 -42.21
CA SER A 1088 49.63 21.78 -42.16
C SER A 1088 50.88 21.32 -41.33
N LYS A 1089 50.78 20.22 -40.54
CA LYS A 1089 51.83 19.45 -39.79
C LYS A 1089 51.14 18.26 -39.07
N LYS A 1090 51.69 17.08 -38.65
CA LYS A 1090 53.05 16.49 -38.41
C LYS A 1090 53.67 16.79 -37.03
N ARG A 1091 54.28 15.84 -36.28
CA ARG A 1091 54.77 14.46 -36.60
C ARG A 1091 54.71 13.49 -35.38
N THR A 1092 54.97 12.19 -35.60
CA THR A 1092 54.82 11.06 -34.65
C THR A 1092 56.14 10.45 -34.14
N ARG A 1093 56.09 9.69 -33.02
CA ARG A 1093 56.94 8.50 -32.78
C ARG A 1093 56.39 7.58 -31.68
N GLU A 1094 56.73 6.29 -31.77
CA GLU A 1094 56.55 5.24 -30.76
C GLU A 1094 57.87 4.98 -30.03
N ASP A 1095 57.86 4.30 -28.87
CA ASP A 1095 58.86 3.28 -28.51
C ASP A 1095 58.50 2.50 -27.21
N SER A 1096 58.77 1.17 -27.21
CA SER A 1096 59.20 0.23 -26.13
C SER A 1096 58.76 0.38 -24.64
N ALA A 1097 58.68 -0.68 -23.80
CA ALA A 1097 58.62 -2.15 -23.98
C ALA A 1097 58.31 -2.86 -22.62
N GLU A 1098 58.22 -4.19 -22.68
CA GLU A 1098 58.04 -5.20 -21.60
C GLU A 1098 58.67 -4.94 -20.20
N ARG A 1099 58.01 -5.45 -19.14
CA ARG A 1099 58.43 -6.73 -18.49
C ARG A 1099 57.48 -7.26 -17.41
N ASN A 1100 57.53 -8.57 -17.20
CA ASN A 1100 56.93 -9.28 -16.07
C ASN A 1100 57.83 -9.17 -14.83
N ASP A 1101 57.28 -9.26 -13.61
CA ASP A 1101 57.45 -10.51 -12.83
C ASP A 1101 56.37 -10.72 -11.74
N ARG A 1102 56.43 -11.91 -11.13
CA ARG A 1102 55.46 -12.57 -10.25
C ARG A 1102 55.48 -12.05 -8.80
N GLY A 1103 54.31 -12.10 -8.15
CA GLY A 1103 54.20 -12.09 -6.68
C GLY A 1103 53.02 -12.98 -6.25
N SER A 1104 53.28 -14.08 -5.51
CA SER A 1104 52.30 -15.16 -5.37
C SER A 1104 51.96 -15.57 -3.93
N LYS A 1105 50.64 -15.73 -3.69
CA LYS A 1105 49.99 -16.69 -2.77
C LYS A 1105 50.07 -16.47 -1.24
N LYS A 1106 48.98 -16.93 -0.60
CA LYS A 1106 48.74 -17.23 0.82
C LYS A 1106 48.53 -16.03 1.76
N SER A 1107 47.64 -16.12 2.77
CA SER A 1107 46.51 -17.06 2.98
C SER A 1107 45.65 -16.66 4.17
N LYS A 1108 44.34 -16.94 4.09
CA LYS A 1108 43.40 -17.13 5.21
C LYS A 1108 43.38 -16.06 6.33
N LYS A 1109 42.28 -15.32 6.40
CA LYS A 1109 41.24 -15.74 7.34
C LYS A 1109 39.89 -15.75 6.65
#